data_AF-A0A538HH07-F1
#
_entry.id   AF-A0A538HH07-F1
#
_cell.length_a   1.000
_cell.length_b   1.000
_cell.length_c   1.000
_cell.angle_alpha   90.00
_cell.angle_beta   90.00
_cell.angle_gamma   90.00
#
_symmetry.space_group_name_H-M   'P 1'
#
loop_
_entity.id
_entity.type
_entity.pdbx_description
1 polymer ?
#
loop_
_entity_poly.entity_id
_entity_poly.type
_entity_poly.pdbx_seq_one_letter_code
_entity_poly.pdbx_strand_id
1 'polypeptide(L)'
;MTTGAPLTAARIVATEADELAEAWRECCYRHRSQQPLEAKAMLGAVDWTLRHREARMWASDPVLESVAESFARHANSVEVAVRQMLCLRDTLQRRVVQRVPLEELAETQVLVNGAVDYALDIVTQRASAQIEEAAFLDPLTSLLNRRAMERDLARELGHASRYGRDLGVVGIDLDGLKRVNDELGHAAGDAALRALAEALRAAIRAGDEAYRTGGDEFVLLLRETKREDVPAVTERALAAGAPPFSWGAAHYPVDGSEPNELALVADRRLYQARSIRRRELPPAVAVPPPPAVSRWPARPALAGALRAAVTAVPLVVALVVALAVSRALPPPTSWLQAAAWFAVVLASSAAAAAVVDRAARRLLPLSALLKLSMLFPDRAPSRFAVALRAGSTRELETRLLEARDRGIDDEPAKAAADVLVLAAALSAHDVRTRGHSERVRAYTELIAEQMGLSPDERDRLRWASLLHDIGKVSVQPTILNKRGPLDEHELATIHRHPREGARITAPLRRWLGPWARVVEQHHEHWDGSGYPGGLAGDDIVLGARIVAVADAFDVMTTPRPYGTAVAPAAARAELAANAGGQFDPGVVRAFLEVSLGRVRRAMGMLPALAGVSALAFLVAPVVRLGRWARPMALAGVTVAGSVTVAAIELPAVTAPAVVAAPAPHVRRPFAFRSVPSRPGTVSPAAPATAPAGSSVVVPAGWRPLATTGTPTPLVPATFLPATRPISVTTPFPPPPAAPAPPAGPTAAPDHAVTKGHHPVRIAVLANDVDHVAALVPNSLTIAAAPAVGRARVTGAHGLIYQASDSHFRGVVAFSYRVCDTRGACSIGRVTVDVT
;
A
#
# COMPACT_ATOMS: atom_id res chain seq x y z
N MET A 1 -26.81 -3.72 -54.76
CA MET A 1 -26.74 -3.61 -53.29
C MET A 1 -27.50 -2.35 -52.94
N THR A 2 -28.68 -2.53 -52.38
CA THR A 2 -29.71 -1.50 -52.18
C THR A 2 -29.23 -0.44 -51.20
N THR A 3 -29.24 0.83 -51.62
CA THR A 3 -29.16 2.01 -50.77
C THR A 3 -30.27 1.92 -49.71
N GLY A 4 -29.92 1.41 -48.52
CA GLY A 4 -30.87 1.20 -47.45
C GLY A 4 -31.37 2.52 -46.90
N ALA A 5 -32.66 2.62 -46.61
CA ALA A 5 -33.24 3.79 -45.93
C ALA A 5 -32.44 4.13 -44.64
N PRO A 6 -32.39 5.42 -44.23
CA PRO A 6 -31.75 5.81 -42.98
C PRO A 6 -32.44 5.15 -41.80
N LEU A 7 -31.66 4.62 -40.85
CA LEU A 7 -32.19 4.01 -39.62
C LEU A 7 -33.12 4.99 -38.91
N THR A 8 -34.20 4.47 -38.35
CA THR A 8 -35.17 5.25 -37.57
C THR A 8 -34.47 5.95 -36.39
N ALA A 9 -33.43 5.33 -35.83
CA ALA A 9 -32.58 5.92 -34.79
C ALA A 9 -31.86 7.21 -35.24
N ALA A 10 -31.27 7.23 -36.44
CA ALA A 10 -30.61 8.43 -36.98
C ALA A 10 -31.62 9.57 -37.15
N ARG A 11 -32.83 9.25 -37.62
CA ARG A 11 -33.90 10.25 -37.73
C ARG A 11 -34.25 10.84 -36.36
N ILE A 12 -34.43 10.00 -35.33
CA ILE A 12 -34.75 10.45 -33.96
C ILE A 12 -33.63 11.35 -33.42
N VAL A 13 -32.36 10.94 -33.53
CA VAL A 13 -31.22 11.74 -33.03
C VAL A 13 -31.15 13.10 -33.73
N ALA A 14 -31.37 13.14 -35.05
CA ALA A 14 -31.35 14.39 -35.80
C ALA A 14 -32.53 15.32 -35.50
N THR A 15 -33.76 14.78 -35.34
CA THR A 15 -34.96 15.61 -35.13
C THR A 15 -35.14 16.06 -33.69
N GLU A 16 -34.66 15.27 -32.72
CA GLU A 16 -34.87 15.49 -31.29
C GLU A 16 -33.56 15.86 -30.56
N ALA A 17 -32.55 16.35 -31.27
CA ALA A 17 -31.22 16.64 -30.70
C ALA A 17 -31.27 17.58 -29.48
N ASP A 18 -32.18 18.57 -29.48
CA ASP A 18 -32.36 19.51 -28.37
C ASP A 18 -32.94 18.82 -27.12
N GLU A 19 -33.97 17.99 -27.28
CA GLU A 19 -34.58 17.25 -26.18
C GLU A 19 -33.63 16.19 -25.62
N LEU A 20 -32.85 15.53 -26.49
CA LEU A 20 -31.83 14.57 -26.09
C LEU A 20 -30.69 15.24 -25.32
N ALA A 21 -30.25 16.44 -25.73
CA ALA A 21 -29.24 17.21 -25.01
C ALA A 21 -29.73 17.67 -23.63
N GLU A 22 -31.02 17.98 -23.49
CA GLU A 22 -31.64 18.30 -22.20
C GLU A 22 -31.73 17.08 -21.29
N ALA A 23 -32.24 15.95 -21.80
CA ALA A 23 -32.34 14.70 -21.06
C ALA A 23 -30.96 14.18 -20.62
N TRP A 24 -29.94 14.33 -21.47
CA TRP A 24 -28.56 14.01 -21.15
C TRP A 24 -28.05 14.88 -19.98
N ARG A 25 -28.37 16.18 -19.98
CA ARG A 25 -28.01 17.09 -18.89
C ARG A 25 -28.67 16.71 -17.57
N GLU A 26 -29.97 16.42 -17.60
CA GLU A 26 -30.74 16.04 -16.41
C GLU A 26 -30.22 14.73 -15.80
N CYS A 27 -29.81 13.78 -16.65
CA CYS A 27 -29.17 12.54 -16.22
C CYS A 27 -27.86 12.81 -15.44
N CYS A 28 -27.13 13.85 -15.81
CA CYS A 28 -25.80 14.14 -15.28
C CYS A 28 -25.75 15.16 -14.13
N TYR A 29 -26.73 16.07 -14.01
CA TYR A 29 -26.76 17.11 -12.97
C TYR A 29 -28.18 17.27 -12.39
N ARG A 30 -28.44 16.71 -11.20
CA ARG A 30 -29.74 16.87 -10.52
C ARG A 30 -30.01 18.29 -9.98
N HIS A 31 -29.01 19.18 -9.86
CA HIS A 31 -29.22 20.57 -9.45
C HIS A 31 -28.18 21.54 -10.06
N ARG A 32 -28.65 22.41 -10.96
CA ARG A 32 -28.08 23.68 -11.52
C ARG A 32 -26.76 23.71 -12.34
N SER A 33 -26.90 24.43 -13.48
CA SER A 33 -26.02 25.41 -14.17
C SER A 33 -24.68 25.02 -14.81
N GLN A 34 -24.48 23.77 -15.23
CA GLN A 34 -23.48 23.49 -16.27
C GLN A 34 -24.17 22.78 -17.45
N GLN A 35 -24.12 23.40 -18.63
CA GLN A 35 -24.49 22.71 -19.87
C GLN A 35 -23.47 21.58 -20.11
N PRO A 36 -23.88 20.39 -20.61
CA PRO A 36 -22.92 19.43 -21.08
C PRO A 36 -22.14 20.09 -22.21
N LEU A 37 -20.82 20.12 -22.07
CA LEU A 37 -19.92 20.73 -23.04
C LEU A 37 -20.19 20.09 -24.41
N GLU A 38 -20.41 20.92 -25.44
CA GLU A 38 -20.56 20.46 -26.82
C GLU A 38 -21.65 19.38 -27.07
N ALA A 39 -22.70 19.33 -26.24
CA ALA A 39 -23.69 18.25 -26.29
C ALA A 39 -24.33 18.02 -27.67
N LYS A 40 -24.65 19.12 -28.37
CA LYS A 40 -25.22 19.08 -29.73
C LYS A 40 -24.22 18.56 -30.76
N ALA A 41 -22.94 18.90 -30.61
CA ALA A 41 -21.90 18.44 -31.52
C ALA A 41 -21.72 16.92 -31.37
N MET A 42 -21.71 16.42 -30.14
CA MET A 42 -21.61 14.98 -29.85
C MET A 42 -22.82 14.21 -30.40
N LEU A 43 -24.04 14.70 -30.19
CA LEU A 43 -25.25 14.08 -30.77
C LEU A 43 -25.26 14.14 -32.30
N GLY A 44 -24.78 15.24 -32.89
CA GLY A 44 -24.61 15.37 -34.34
C GLY A 44 -23.58 14.40 -34.91
N ALA A 45 -22.48 14.16 -34.19
CA ALA A 45 -21.50 13.14 -34.56
C ALA A 45 -22.10 11.73 -34.49
N VAL A 46 -22.87 11.41 -33.45
CA VAL A 46 -23.60 10.14 -33.33
C VAL A 46 -24.62 9.97 -34.47
N ASP A 47 -25.39 11.01 -34.83
CA ASP A 47 -26.28 10.98 -36.00
C ASP A 47 -25.51 10.69 -37.29
N TRP A 48 -24.38 11.37 -37.49
CA TRP A 48 -23.51 11.14 -38.64
C TRP A 48 -23.05 9.68 -38.71
N THR A 49 -22.57 9.12 -37.59
CA THR A 49 -22.16 7.71 -37.50
C THR A 49 -23.31 6.75 -37.84
N LEU A 50 -24.52 7.00 -37.34
CA LEU A 50 -25.69 6.17 -37.60
C LEU A 50 -26.13 6.20 -39.08
N ARG A 51 -25.92 7.33 -39.77
CA ARG A 51 -26.22 7.46 -41.21
C ARG A 51 -25.18 6.80 -42.11
N HIS A 52 -23.92 6.76 -41.67
CA HIS A 52 -22.78 6.28 -42.47
C HIS A 52 -22.31 4.86 -42.06
N ARG A 53 -23.26 3.99 -41.67
CA ARG A 53 -23.03 2.61 -41.19
C ARG A 53 -22.34 1.66 -42.17
N GLU A 54 -22.26 2.01 -43.46
CA GLU A 54 -21.62 1.20 -44.51
C GLU A 54 -20.08 1.37 -44.55
N ALA A 55 -19.53 2.38 -43.86
CA ALA A 55 -18.09 2.56 -43.68
C ALA A 55 -17.55 1.57 -42.62
N ARG A 56 -17.20 0.36 -43.07
CA ARG A 56 -16.70 -0.75 -42.25
C ARG A 56 -15.31 -0.50 -41.66
N MET A 57 -15.27 -0.03 -40.41
CA MET A 57 -14.35 -0.40 -39.31
C MET A 57 -14.42 0.72 -38.29
N TRP A 58 -14.76 0.39 -37.04
CA TRP A 58 -15.01 1.31 -35.92
C TRP A 58 -13.77 2.12 -35.47
N ALA A 59 -12.70 2.10 -36.26
CA ALA A 59 -11.38 2.61 -35.87
C ALA A 59 -11.08 4.03 -36.38
N SER A 60 -12.00 4.69 -37.09
CA SER A 60 -11.73 6.02 -37.65
C SER A 60 -13.00 6.70 -38.18
N ASP A 61 -13.94 7.04 -37.31
CA ASP A 61 -14.96 8.04 -37.62
C ASP A 61 -14.36 9.43 -37.32
N PRO A 62 -13.92 10.19 -38.34
CA PRO A 62 -13.17 11.43 -38.12
C PRO A 62 -14.04 12.55 -37.51
N VAL A 63 -15.37 12.48 -37.67
CA VAL A 63 -16.29 13.46 -37.11
C VAL A 63 -16.46 13.20 -35.62
N LEU A 64 -16.73 11.94 -35.26
CA LEU A 64 -16.89 11.53 -33.87
C LEU A 64 -15.57 11.67 -33.09
N GLU A 65 -14.44 11.35 -33.71
CA GLU A 65 -13.11 11.51 -33.12
C GLU A 65 -12.80 12.99 -32.80
N SER A 66 -12.95 13.89 -33.78
CA SER A 66 -12.69 15.33 -33.59
C SER A 66 -13.56 15.95 -32.49
N VAL A 67 -14.84 15.57 -32.46
CA VAL A 67 -15.78 16.06 -31.44
C VAL A 67 -15.47 15.45 -30.06
N ALA A 68 -15.13 14.17 -29.99
CA ALA A 68 -14.73 13.51 -28.75
C ALA A 68 -13.44 14.10 -28.17
N GLU A 69 -12.45 14.41 -29.01
CA GLU A 69 -11.23 15.11 -28.57
C GLU A 69 -11.52 16.53 -28.06
N SER A 70 -12.40 17.28 -28.74
CA SER A 70 -12.79 18.62 -28.30
C SER A 70 -13.55 18.58 -26.98
N PHE A 71 -14.46 17.64 -26.84
CA PHE A 71 -15.17 17.37 -25.60
C PHE A 71 -14.20 17.06 -24.46
N ALA A 72 -13.22 16.18 -24.70
CA ALA A 72 -12.21 15.83 -23.71
C ALA A 72 -11.36 17.03 -23.28
N ARG A 73 -10.98 17.90 -24.22
CA ARG A 73 -10.17 19.10 -23.91
C ARG A 73 -10.84 20.05 -22.93
N HIS A 74 -12.16 20.16 -23.00
CA HIS A 74 -12.94 21.02 -22.13
C HIS A 74 -13.35 20.34 -20.82
N ALA A 75 -13.22 19.02 -20.73
CA ALA A 75 -13.50 18.29 -19.50
C ALA A 75 -12.35 18.46 -18.50
N ASN A 76 -12.60 19.23 -17.43
CA ASN A 76 -11.60 19.50 -16.39
C ASN A 76 -11.21 18.27 -15.53
N SER A 77 -11.77 17.09 -15.79
CA SER A 77 -11.48 15.84 -15.09
C SER A 77 -11.94 14.63 -15.90
N VAL A 78 -11.13 13.57 -15.92
CA VAL A 78 -11.49 12.25 -16.50
C VAL A 78 -12.79 11.72 -15.88
N GLU A 79 -12.98 11.89 -14.57
CA GLU A 79 -14.19 11.41 -13.89
C GLU A 79 -15.46 12.10 -14.41
N VAL A 80 -15.39 13.43 -14.61
CA VAL A 80 -16.50 14.21 -15.15
C VAL A 80 -16.79 13.81 -16.60
N ALA A 81 -15.74 13.62 -17.40
CA ALA A 81 -15.85 13.22 -18.80
C ALA A 81 -16.49 11.83 -18.97
N VAL A 82 -16.00 10.84 -18.21
CA VAL A 82 -16.55 9.48 -18.19
C VAL A 82 -18.01 9.47 -17.73
N ARG A 83 -18.32 10.19 -16.65
CA ARG A 83 -19.69 10.30 -16.15
C ARG A 83 -20.63 10.88 -17.20
N GLN A 84 -20.21 11.92 -17.91
CA GLN A 84 -21.00 12.52 -18.99
C GLN A 84 -21.23 11.53 -20.15
N MET A 85 -20.22 10.76 -20.57
CA MET A 85 -20.39 9.75 -21.61
C MET A 85 -21.30 8.59 -21.18
N LEU A 86 -21.27 8.18 -19.91
CA LEU A 86 -22.21 7.18 -19.37
C LEU A 86 -23.66 7.70 -19.34
N CYS A 87 -23.86 8.98 -18.97
CA CYS A 87 -25.19 9.61 -19.07
C CYS A 87 -25.69 9.66 -20.52
N LEU A 88 -24.80 9.93 -21.49
CA LEU A 88 -25.16 9.95 -22.92
C LEU A 88 -25.65 8.56 -23.36
N ARG A 89 -24.92 7.50 -22.98
CA ARG A 89 -25.30 6.11 -23.24
C ARG A 89 -26.71 5.82 -22.75
N ASP A 90 -26.97 6.10 -21.47
CA ASP A 90 -28.26 5.84 -20.83
C ASP A 90 -29.40 6.67 -21.45
N THR A 91 -29.09 7.90 -21.89
CA THR A 91 -30.04 8.76 -22.60
C THR A 91 -30.40 8.20 -23.96
N LEU A 92 -29.41 7.82 -24.79
CA LEU A 92 -29.65 7.24 -26.10
C LEU A 92 -30.36 5.87 -25.99
N GLN A 93 -30.01 5.05 -25.00
CA GLN A 93 -30.69 3.77 -24.77
C GLN A 93 -32.19 3.97 -24.47
N ARG A 94 -32.53 4.88 -23.55
CA ARG A 94 -33.93 5.10 -23.15
C ARG A 94 -34.75 5.89 -24.17
N ARG A 95 -34.15 6.88 -24.83
CA ARG A 95 -34.87 7.85 -25.67
C ARG A 95 -34.77 7.57 -27.17
N VAL A 96 -33.84 6.72 -27.60
CA VAL A 96 -33.65 6.37 -29.02
C VAL A 96 -33.83 4.87 -29.23
N VAL A 97 -33.03 4.02 -28.56
CA VAL A 97 -33.01 2.57 -28.79
C VAL A 97 -34.35 1.91 -28.43
N GLN A 98 -35.05 2.38 -27.38
CA GLN A 98 -36.36 1.84 -27.02
C GLN A 98 -37.51 2.23 -27.97
N ARG A 99 -37.28 3.16 -28.90
CA ARG A 99 -38.32 3.70 -29.81
C ARG A 99 -38.16 3.25 -31.26
N VAL A 100 -37.11 2.48 -31.57
CA VAL A 100 -36.93 1.89 -32.90
C VAL A 100 -37.78 0.63 -33.10
N PRO A 101 -38.21 0.32 -34.34
CA PRO A 101 -38.89 -0.93 -34.66
C PRO A 101 -38.06 -2.16 -34.25
N LEU A 102 -38.73 -3.26 -33.90
CA LEU A 102 -38.05 -4.51 -33.47
C LEU A 102 -37.06 -5.04 -34.53
N GLU A 103 -37.34 -4.80 -35.81
CA GLU A 103 -36.49 -5.20 -36.93
C GLU A 103 -35.15 -4.45 -36.96
N GLU A 104 -35.12 -3.19 -36.50
CA GLU A 104 -33.93 -2.34 -36.46
C GLU A 104 -33.24 -2.33 -35.08
N LEU A 105 -33.86 -2.95 -34.06
CA LEU A 105 -33.43 -2.82 -32.66
C LEU A 105 -32.01 -3.34 -32.42
N ALA A 106 -31.71 -4.54 -32.92
CA ALA A 106 -30.39 -5.16 -32.72
C ALA A 106 -29.28 -4.35 -33.41
N GLU A 107 -29.52 -3.89 -34.65
CA GLU A 107 -28.57 -3.07 -35.41
C GLU A 107 -28.38 -1.70 -34.74
N THR A 108 -29.47 -1.03 -34.37
CA THR A 108 -29.44 0.25 -33.66
C THR A 108 -28.68 0.14 -32.34
N GLN A 109 -28.91 -0.92 -31.57
CA GLN A 109 -28.26 -1.10 -30.28
C GLN A 109 -26.75 -1.31 -30.43
N VAL A 110 -26.31 -2.07 -31.44
CA VAL A 110 -24.89 -2.24 -31.75
C VAL A 110 -24.26 -0.91 -32.17
N LEU A 111 -24.90 -0.16 -33.06
CA LEU A 111 -24.34 1.09 -33.58
C LEU A 111 -24.29 2.20 -32.53
N VAL A 112 -25.35 2.38 -31.74
CA VAL A 112 -25.39 3.37 -30.66
C VAL A 112 -24.37 3.04 -29.57
N ASN A 113 -24.27 1.78 -29.15
CA ASN A 113 -23.27 1.38 -28.16
C ASN A 113 -21.85 1.54 -28.71
N GLY A 114 -21.60 1.11 -29.95
CA GLY A 114 -20.29 1.25 -30.61
C GLY A 114 -19.84 2.70 -30.72
N ALA A 115 -20.73 3.62 -31.14
CA ALA A 115 -20.41 5.04 -31.21
C ALA A 115 -20.07 5.64 -29.84
N VAL A 116 -20.85 5.31 -28.79
CA VAL A 116 -20.60 5.83 -27.45
C VAL A 116 -19.38 5.18 -26.79
N ASP A 117 -19.13 3.89 -27.01
CA ASP A 117 -17.92 3.19 -26.54
C ASP A 117 -16.66 3.78 -27.18
N TYR A 118 -16.69 4.04 -28.49
CA TYR A 118 -15.57 4.66 -29.22
C TYR A 118 -15.31 6.09 -28.76
N ALA A 119 -16.35 6.93 -28.63
CA ALA A 119 -16.21 8.27 -28.08
C ALA A 119 -15.70 8.26 -26.63
N LEU A 120 -16.16 7.31 -25.81
CA LEU A 120 -15.70 7.14 -24.43
C LEU A 120 -14.21 6.78 -24.36
N ASP A 121 -13.72 5.91 -25.25
CA ASP A 121 -12.30 5.54 -25.31
C ASP A 121 -11.42 6.76 -25.62
N ILE A 122 -11.77 7.54 -26.66
CA ILE A 122 -11.07 8.77 -27.04
C ILE A 122 -11.09 9.80 -25.91
N VAL A 123 -12.26 10.03 -25.32
CA VAL A 123 -12.41 10.99 -24.22
C VAL A 123 -11.57 10.58 -23.01
N THR A 124 -11.55 9.29 -22.67
CA THR A 124 -10.78 8.78 -21.53
C THR A 124 -9.28 8.88 -21.79
N GLN A 125 -8.80 8.48 -22.98
CA GLN A 125 -7.39 8.58 -23.35
C GLN A 125 -6.91 10.03 -23.33
N ARG A 126 -7.67 10.95 -23.95
CA ARG A 126 -7.28 12.36 -24.06
C ARG A 126 -7.33 13.09 -22.72
N ALA A 127 -8.38 12.90 -21.93
CA ALA A 127 -8.48 13.50 -20.59
C ALA A 127 -7.41 12.93 -19.64
N SER A 128 -7.02 11.65 -19.79
CA SER A 128 -5.91 11.07 -19.02
C SER A 128 -4.57 11.67 -19.43
N ALA A 129 -4.32 11.85 -20.73
CA ALA A 129 -3.10 12.50 -21.23
C ALA A 129 -2.95 13.94 -20.72
N GLN A 130 -4.05 14.69 -20.58
CA GLN A 130 -4.01 16.04 -19.98
C GLN A 130 -3.62 16.03 -18.50
N ILE A 131 -4.05 15.02 -17.74
CA ILE A 131 -3.63 14.84 -16.34
C ILE A 131 -2.16 14.47 -16.27
N GLU A 132 -1.67 13.61 -17.17
CA GLU A 132 -0.25 13.28 -17.27
C GLU A 132 0.59 14.51 -17.62
N GLU A 133 0.11 15.38 -18.50
CA GLU A 133 0.79 16.63 -18.86
C GLU A 133 0.85 17.62 -17.70
N ALA A 134 -0.25 17.81 -16.97
CA ALA A 134 -0.29 18.60 -15.74
C ALA A 134 0.59 17.99 -14.62
N ALA A 135 0.78 16.67 -14.62
CA ALA A 135 1.64 15.96 -13.68
C ALA A 135 3.14 16.21 -13.92
N PHE A 136 3.54 16.95 -14.95
CA PHE A 136 4.92 17.37 -15.19
C PHE A 136 5.25 18.76 -14.68
N LEU A 137 4.29 19.53 -14.17
CA LEU A 137 4.51 20.87 -13.61
C LEU A 137 4.59 20.85 -12.09
N ASP A 138 5.40 21.74 -11.52
CA ASP A 138 5.41 22.06 -10.09
C ASP A 138 4.29 23.06 -9.78
N PRO A 139 3.37 22.76 -8.84
CA PRO A 139 2.18 23.58 -8.61
C PRO A 139 2.47 24.94 -7.96
N LEU A 140 3.66 25.14 -7.37
CA LEU A 140 4.00 26.40 -6.70
C LEU A 140 4.67 27.40 -7.66
N THR A 141 5.58 26.89 -8.50
CA THR A 141 6.46 27.69 -9.36
C THR A 141 6.09 27.65 -10.83
N SER A 142 5.22 26.72 -11.23
CA SER A 142 4.87 26.44 -12.64
C SER A 142 6.06 26.07 -13.53
N LEU A 143 7.22 25.75 -12.93
CA LEU A 143 8.32 25.10 -13.63
C LEU A 143 8.03 23.62 -13.83
N LEU A 144 8.81 22.96 -14.68
CA LEU A 144 8.75 21.52 -14.81
C LEU A 144 9.25 20.83 -13.53
N ASN A 145 8.70 19.67 -13.19
CA ASN A 145 9.04 18.95 -11.96
C ASN A 145 10.11 17.87 -12.19
N ARG A 146 10.50 17.15 -11.12
CA ARG A 146 11.53 16.10 -11.18
C ARG A 146 11.30 15.06 -12.28
N ARG A 147 10.05 14.61 -12.50
CA ARG A 147 9.74 13.60 -13.52
C ARG A 147 9.98 14.11 -14.93
N ALA A 148 9.67 15.38 -15.18
CA ALA A 148 9.95 16.02 -16.45
C ALA A 148 11.47 16.18 -16.67
N MET A 149 12.20 16.55 -15.63
CA MET A 149 13.66 16.69 -15.66
C MET A 149 14.35 15.37 -16.06
N GLU A 150 13.98 14.25 -15.43
CA GLU A 150 14.59 12.94 -15.72
C GLU A 150 14.34 12.51 -17.18
N ARG A 151 13.10 12.69 -17.67
CA ARG A 151 12.71 12.41 -19.06
C ARG A 151 13.49 13.27 -20.04
N ASP A 152 13.54 14.58 -19.80
CA ASP A 152 14.15 15.54 -20.71
C ASP A 152 15.68 15.41 -20.71
N LEU A 153 16.32 15.16 -19.56
CA LEU A 153 17.75 14.91 -19.46
C LEU A 153 18.17 13.69 -20.30
N ALA A 154 17.46 12.57 -20.18
CA ALA A 154 17.75 11.38 -20.97
C ALA A 154 17.61 11.65 -22.48
N ARG A 155 16.58 12.40 -22.88
CA ARG A 155 16.34 12.78 -24.28
C ARG A 155 17.44 13.70 -24.81
N GLU A 156 17.73 14.79 -24.11
CA GLU A 156 18.70 15.80 -24.56
C GLU A 156 20.12 15.25 -24.54
N LEU A 157 20.46 14.36 -23.61
CA LEU A 157 21.75 13.65 -23.62
C LEU A 157 21.86 12.73 -24.84
N GLY A 158 20.78 12.04 -25.21
CA GLY A 158 20.71 11.25 -26.44
C GLY A 158 20.91 12.11 -27.70
N HIS A 159 20.37 13.33 -27.73
CA HIS A 159 20.61 14.28 -28.82
C HIS A 159 22.05 14.79 -28.84
N ALA A 160 22.55 15.23 -27.68
CA ALA A 160 23.92 15.73 -27.50
C ALA A 160 24.95 14.68 -27.95
N SER A 161 24.75 13.42 -27.57
CA SER A 161 25.62 12.31 -27.97
C SER A 161 25.59 12.01 -29.47
N ARG A 162 24.41 12.02 -30.10
CA ARG A 162 24.29 11.75 -31.55
C ARG A 162 24.91 12.85 -32.41
N TYR A 163 24.81 14.10 -31.98
CA TYR A 163 25.24 15.26 -32.76
C TYR A 163 26.56 15.88 -32.29
N GLY A 164 27.20 15.29 -31.27
CA GLY A 164 28.44 15.80 -30.69
C GLY A 164 28.31 17.22 -30.11
N ARG A 165 27.18 17.52 -29.47
CA ARG A 165 26.88 18.84 -28.89
C ARG A 165 27.11 18.85 -27.37
N ASP A 166 27.45 20.00 -26.83
CA ASP A 166 27.60 20.18 -25.38
C ASP A 166 26.24 20.23 -24.67
N LEU A 167 26.17 19.70 -23.45
CA LEU A 167 25.00 19.80 -22.57
C LEU A 167 25.46 20.09 -21.14
N GLY A 168 25.00 21.20 -20.58
CA GLY A 168 25.21 21.58 -19.18
C GLY A 168 24.03 21.16 -18.30
N VAL A 169 24.31 20.51 -17.18
CA VAL A 169 23.34 20.18 -16.13
C VAL A 169 23.73 20.94 -14.88
N VAL A 170 22.88 21.85 -14.41
CA VAL A 170 23.17 22.73 -13.26
C VAL A 170 22.21 22.45 -12.14
N GLY A 171 22.69 21.87 -11.03
CA GLY A 171 21.94 21.74 -9.79
C GLY A 171 22.03 23.03 -8.96
N ILE A 172 20.91 23.46 -8.39
CA ILE A 172 20.73 24.71 -7.67
C ILE A 172 20.00 24.44 -6.35
N ASP A 173 20.47 25.00 -5.24
CA ASP A 173 19.83 24.95 -3.90
C ASP A 173 19.56 26.37 -3.43
N LEU A 174 18.30 26.68 -3.07
CA LEU A 174 17.95 27.96 -2.50
C LEU A 174 18.55 28.12 -1.09
N ASP A 175 19.40 29.11 -0.89
CA ASP A 175 20.10 29.25 0.38
C ASP A 175 19.17 29.76 1.49
N GLY A 176 19.17 29.06 2.61
CA GLY A 176 18.49 29.53 3.81
C GLY A 176 16.96 29.49 3.74
N LEU A 177 16.35 28.74 2.81
CA LEU A 177 14.89 28.58 2.74
C LEU A 177 14.28 28.16 4.08
N LYS A 178 14.91 27.22 4.78
CA LYS A 178 14.48 26.80 6.14
C LYS A 178 14.46 27.97 7.11
N ARG A 179 15.50 28.82 7.10
CA ARG A 179 15.57 30.01 7.95
C ARG A 179 14.48 31.02 7.59
N VAL A 180 14.25 31.27 6.30
CA VAL A 180 13.17 32.14 5.82
C VAL A 180 11.80 31.60 6.25
N ASN A 181 11.58 30.28 6.16
CA ASN A 181 10.35 29.65 6.64
C ASN A 181 10.19 29.78 8.16
N ASP A 182 11.26 29.56 8.91
CA ASP A 182 11.27 29.57 10.37
C ASP A 182 11.11 31.00 10.94
N GLU A 183 11.65 32.03 10.24
CA GLU A 183 11.65 33.44 10.68
C GLU A 183 10.48 34.27 10.12
N LEU A 184 10.10 34.04 8.86
CA LEU A 184 9.14 34.87 8.10
C LEU A 184 7.88 34.09 7.70
N GLY A 185 7.82 32.80 8.02
CA GLY A 185 6.70 31.91 7.71
C GLY A 185 6.75 31.32 6.30
N HIS A 186 5.99 30.24 6.09
CA HIS A 186 5.97 29.51 4.82
C HIS A 186 5.53 30.34 3.61
N ALA A 187 4.66 31.35 3.79
CA ALA A 187 4.28 32.23 2.69
C ALA A 187 5.46 33.04 2.14
N ALA A 188 6.40 33.44 3.01
CA ALA A 188 7.62 34.12 2.61
C ALA A 188 8.61 33.17 1.92
N GLY A 189 8.71 31.91 2.39
CA GLY A 189 9.48 30.88 1.69
C GLY A 189 8.91 30.53 0.32
N ASP A 190 7.58 30.42 0.21
CA ASP A 190 6.89 30.23 -1.06
C ASP A 190 7.13 31.40 -2.02
N ALA A 191 7.18 32.64 -1.51
CA ALA A 191 7.53 33.81 -2.30
C ALA A 191 8.99 33.75 -2.79
N ALA A 192 9.93 33.33 -1.93
CA ALA A 192 11.33 33.17 -2.32
C ALA A 192 11.51 32.07 -3.39
N LEU A 193 10.78 30.97 -3.28
CA LEU A 193 10.79 29.90 -4.29
C LEU A 193 10.24 30.36 -5.64
N ARG A 194 9.14 31.14 -5.66
CA ARG A 194 8.61 31.74 -6.89
C ARG A 194 9.57 32.76 -7.49
N ALA A 195 10.19 33.61 -6.67
CA ALA A 195 11.16 34.60 -7.13
C ALA A 195 12.39 33.93 -7.77
N LEU A 196 12.91 32.84 -7.18
CA LEU A 196 13.99 32.07 -7.79
C LEU A 196 13.54 31.44 -9.11
N ALA A 197 12.36 30.83 -9.16
CA ALA A 197 11.84 30.22 -10.38
C ALA A 197 11.67 31.22 -11.54
N GLU A 198 11.11 32.40 -11.26
CA GLU A 198 10.94 33.47 -12.24
C GLU A 198 12.29 33.99 -12.74
N ALA A 199 13.25 34.22 -11.84
CA ALA A 199 14.58 34.69 -12.20
C ALA A 199 15.36 33.66 -13.03
N LEU A 200 15.26 32.36 -12.69
CA LEU A 200 15.87 31.29 -13.49
C LEU A 200 15.27 31.22 -14.89
N ARG A 201 13.93 31.32 -15.01
CA ARG A 201 13.23 31.32 -16.30
C ARG A 201 13.62 32.52 -17.18
N ALA A 202 13.86 33.69 -16.56
CA ALA A 202 14.33 34.88 -17.26
C ALA A 202 15.81 34.80 -17.67
N ALA A 203 16.62 34.00 -16.96
CA ALA A 203 18.06 33.90 -17.19
C ALA A 203 18.45 32.91 -18.31
N ILE A 204 17.58 31.94 -18.61
CA ILE A 204 17.79 30.92 -19.64
C ILE A 204 17.29 31.37 -21.02
N ARG A 205 17.87 30.83 -22.10
CA ARG A 205 17.47 31.15 -23.49
C ARG A 205 16.40 30.20 -24.01
N ALA A 206 15.79 30.54 -25.14
CA ALA A 206 14.88 29.65 -25.84
C ALA A 206 15.59 28.32 -26.21
N GLY A 207 15.06 27.21 -25.70
CA GLY A 207 15.64 25.88 -25.85
C GLY A 207 16.27 25.33 -24.57
N ASP A 208 16.66 26.18 -23.62
CA ASP A 208 17.04 25.73 -22.28
C ASP A 208 15.79 25.52 -21.43
N GLU A 209 15.90 24.73 -20.36
CA GLU A 209 14.76 24.39 -19.53
C GLU A 209 15.10 24.41 -18.04
N ALA A 210 14.15 24.86 -17.22
CA ALA A 210 14.28 24.97 -15.77
C ALA A 210 13.28 24.07 -15.05
N TYR A 211 13.78 23.41 -14.01
CA TYR A 211 13.03 22.41 -13.26
C TYR A 211 13.11 22.68 -11.77
N ARG A 212 12.03 22.39 -11.05
CA ARG A 212 12.04 22.26 -9.59
C ARG A 212 11.97 20.79 -9.22
N THR A 213 13.06 20.29 -8.65
CA THR A 213 13.20 18.86 -8.35
C THR A 213 12.83 18.55 -6.90
N GLY A 214 13.03 19.50 -5.98
CA GLY A 214 12.83 19.30 -4.54
C GLY A 214 12.19 20.49 -3.83
N GLY A 215 12.34 20.51 -2.50
CA GLY A 215 11.78 21.58 -1.67
C GLY A 215 12.43 22.94 -1.97
N ASP A 216 13.76 22.99 -1.88
CA ASP A 216 14.68 24.08 -2.19
C ASP A 216 15.54 23.83 -3.45
N GLU A 217 15.38 22.66 -4.09
CA GLU A 217 16.23 22.22 -5.20
C GLU A 217 15.64 22.53 -6.58
N PHE A 218 16.48 23.07 -7.45
CA PHE A 218 16.21 23.38 -8.84
C PHE A 218 17.29 22.77 -9.75
N VAL A 219 16.94 22.51 -11.00
CA VAL A 219 17.88 22.03 -12.02
C VAL A 219 17.68 22.84 -13.30
N LEU A 220 18.78 23.21 -13.96
CA LEU A 220 18.77 23.73 -15.32
C LEU A 220 19.38 22.72 -16.28
N LEU A 221 18.73 22.54 -17.43
CA LEU A 221 19.30 21.86 -18.58
C LEU A 221 19.65 22.90 -19.64
N LEU A 222 20.94 23.13 -19.82
CA LEU A 222 21.51 24.16 -20.70
C LEU A 222 22.06 23.49 -21.95
N ARG A 223 21.31 23.57 -23.04
CA ARG A 223 21.69 22.91 -24.32
C ARG A 223 22.80 23.72 -24.96
N GLU A 224 23.75 23.07 -25.63
CA GLU A 224 24.83 23.73 -26.38
C GLU A 224 25.54 24.84 -25.57
N THR A 225 25.77 24.56 -24.28
CA THR A 225 26.39 25.49 -23.35
C THR A 225 27.68 24.89 -22.84
N LYS A 226 28.79 25.60 -23.03
CA LYS A 226 30.10 25.16 -22.57
C LYS A 226 30.25 25.41 -21.08
N ARG A 227 31.20 24.70 -20.47
CA ARG A 227 31.50 24.80 -19.04
C ARG A 227 31.84 26.20 -18.55
N GLU A 228 32.52 26.97 -19.39
CA GLU A 228 32.91 28.35 -19.10
C GLU A 228 31.74 29.34 -19.12
N ASP A 229 30.63 29.00 -19.76
CA ASP A 229 29.49 29.89 -19.95
C ASP A 229 28.39 29.71 -18.87
N VAL A 230 28.43 28.61 -18.10
CA VAL A 230 27.45 28.35 -17.02
C VAL A 230 27.43 29.42 -15.93
N PRO A 231 28.57 29.94 -15.43
CA PRO A 231 28.56 31.03 -14.46
C PRO A 231 27.75 32.24 -14.93
N ALA A 232 27.84 32.60 -16.22
CA ALA A 232 27.11 33.73 -16.78
C ALA A 232 25.59 33.56 -16.70
N VAL A 233 25.06 32.33 -16.82
CA VAL A 233 23.63 32.04 -16.63
C VAL A 233 23.21 32.29 -15.19
N THR A 234 24.01 31.84 -14.23
CA THR A 234 23.72 32.02 -12.79
C THR A 234 23.84 33.49 -12.36
N GLU A 235 24.79 34.23 -12.93
CA GLU A 235 24.93 35.67 -12.72
C GLU A 235 23.74 36.45 -13.29
N ARG A 236 23.22 36.05 -14.45
CA ARG A 236 21.98 36.62 -15.00
C ARG A 236 20.77 36.38 -14.09
N ALA A 237 20.66 35.19 -13.50
CA ALA A 237 19.57 34.91 -12.55
C ALA A 237 19.66 35.80 -11.30
N LEU A 238 20.86 35.98 -10.74
CA LEU A 238 21.09 36.91 -9.63
C LEU A 238 20.76 38.36 -10.02
N ALA A 239 21.17 38.81 -11.21
CA ALA A 239 20.87 40.14 -11.72
C ALA A 239 19.36 40.36 -11.98
N ALA A 240 18.62 39.28 -12.29
CA ALA A 240 17.16 39.29 -12.43
C ALA A 240 16.40 39.29 -11.08
N GLY A 241 17.12 39.38 -9.96
CA GLY A 241 16.52 39.45 -8.63
C GLY A 241 16.33 38.09 -7.94
N ALA A 242 17.03 37.04 -8.38
CA ALA A 242 17.01 35.77 -7.67
C ALA A 242 17.47 35.94 -6.21
N PRO A 243 16.78 35.33 -5.23
CA PRO A 243 17.30 35.23 -3.87
C PRO A 243 18.62 34.42 -3.85
N PRO A 244 19.46 34.55 -2.81
CA PRO A 244 20.73 33.84 -2.75
C PRO A 244 20.57 32.32 -2.92
N PHE A 245 21.35 31.73 -3.83
CA PHE A 245 21.35 30.30 -4.09
C PHE A 245 22.77 29.77 -4.27
N SER A 246 22.97 28.49 -3.93
CA SER A 246 24.17 27.72 -4.22
C SER A 246 23.96 26.90 -5.49
N TRP A 247 25.00 26.64 -6.26
CA TRP A 247 24.88 25.85 -7.49
C TRP A 247 26.12 24.97 -7.75
N GLY A 248 25.92 23.92 -8.54
CA GLY A 248 26.97 23.03 -9.04
C GLY A 248 26.60 22.49 -10.42
N ALA A 249 27.54 22.46 -11.35
CA ALA A 249 27.28 22.09 -12.73
C ALA A 249 28.10 20.89 -13.19
N ALA A 250 27.53 20.03 -14.03
CA ALA A 250 28.19 18.97 -14.78
C ALA A 250 27.99 19.17 -16.28
N HIS A 251 28.93 18.68 -17.09
CA HIS A 251 28.95 18.90 -18.53
C HIS A 251 29.15 17.61 -19.30
N TYR A 252 28.26 17.31 -20.23
CA TYR A 252 28.54 16.33 -21.27
C TYR A 252 29.43 16.98 -22.35
N PRO A 253 30.46 16.28 -22.86
CA PRO A 253 30.90 14.92 -22.51
C PRO A 253 31.96 14.84 -21.39
N VAL A 254 32.40 15.98 -20.85
CA VAL A 254 33.59 16.07 -19.98
C VAL A 254 33.43 15.37 -18.63
N ASP A 255 32.26 15.50 -18.00
CA ASP A 255 31.99 15.06 -16.64
C ASP A 255 31.25 13.72 -16.57
N GLY A 256 30.81 13.17 -17.71
CA GLY A 256 30.08 11.92 -17.79
C GLY A 256 29.36 11.74 -19.13
N SER A 257 29.02 10.49 -19.46
CA SER A 257 28.26 10.13 -20.67
C SER A 257 26.87 9.57 -20.37
N GLU A 258 26.57 9.30 -19.10
CA GLU A 258 25.26 8.84 -18.66
C GLU A 258 24.54 9.89 -17.79
N PRO A 259 23.19 9.91 -17.75
CA PRO A 259 22.42 10.89 -16.97
C PRO A 259 22.78 10.88 -15.47
N ASN A 260 22.97 9.69 -14.89
CA ASN A 260 23.28 9.53 -13.48
C ASN A 260 24.67 10.06 -13.12
N GLU A 261 25.65 9.93 -14.02
CA GLU A 261 27.00 10.47 -13.82
C GLU A 261 26.99 11.99 -13.79
N LEU A 262 26.31 12.61 -14.75
CA LEU A 262 26.16 14.07 -14.82
C LEU A 262 25.41 14.62 -13.61
N ALA A 263 24.30 13.98 -13.21
CA ALA A 263 23.55 14.35 -12.01
C ALA A 263 24.42 14.25 -10.74
N LEU A 264 25.18 13.15 -10.59
CA LEU A 264 26.07 12.94 -9.44
C LEU A 264 27.18 13.98 -9.37
N VAL A 265 27.78 14.36 -10.50
CA VAL A 265 28.84 15.38 -10.53
C VAL A 265 28.28 16.77 -10.21
N ALA A 266 27.10 17.10 -10.73
CA ALA A 266 26.44 18.37 -10.44
C ALA A 266 26.11 18.48 -8.93
N ASP A 267 25.53 17.43 -8.35
CA ASP A 267 25.20 17.36 -6.92
C ASP A 267 26.45 17.45 -6.02
N ARG A 268 27.52 16.72 -6.36
CA ARG A 268 28.78 16.78 -5.61
C ARG A 268 29.38 18.19 -5.59
N ARG A 269 29.33 18.91 -6.72
CA ARG A 269 29.83 20.29 -6.83
C ARG A 269 28.93 21.27 -6.07
N LEU A 270 27.62 21.07 -6.11
CA LEU A 270 26.65 21.83 -5.33
C LEU A 270 26.90 21.68 -3.83
N TYR A 271 27.10 20.45 -3.35
CA TYR A 271 27.41 20.16 -1.96
C TYR A 271 28.69 20.87 -1.48
N GLN A 272 29.73 20.89 -2.31
CA GLN A 272 30.96 21.62 -2.02
C GLN A 272 30.73 23.13 -1.89
N ALA A 273 29.99 23.74 -2.83
CA ALA A 273 29.63 25.15 -2.80
C ALA A 273 28.84 25.53 -1.52
N ARG A 274 27.87 24.68 -1.14
CA ARG A 274 27.06 24.86 0.08
C ARG A 274 27.89 24.84 1.36
N SER A 275 28.89 23.95 1.43
CA SER A 275 29.74 23.77 2.61
C SER A 275 30.63 24.98 2.92
N ILE A 276 31.04 25.72 1.89
CA ILE A 276 31.85 26.94 2.00
C ILE A 276 30.98 28.09 2.54
N ARG A 277 29.82 28.31 1.91
CA ARG A 277 28.92 29.42 2.26
C ARG A 277 28.33 29.30 3.68
N ARG A 278 28.17 28.08 4.20
CA ARG A 278 27.69 27.82 5.58
C ARG A 278 28.69 28.25 6.67
N ARG A 279 29.98 28.43 6.34
CA ARG A 279 31.04 28.87 7.28
C ARG A 279 31.14 30.39 7.43
N GLU A 280 30.49 31.17 6.55
CA GLU A 280 30.64 32.63 6.47
C GLU A 280 29.47 33.44 7.09
N LEU A 281 28.44 32.78 7.63
CA LEU A 281 27.31 33.46 8.28
C LEU A 281 27.58 33.77 9.77
N PRO A 282 27.46 35.03 10.23
CA PRO A 282 27.66 35.41 11.64
C PRO A 282 26.53 34.90 12.57
N PRO A 283 26.80 34.68 13.88
CA PRO A 283 25.82 34.15 14.82
C PRO A 283 24.80 35.23 15.26
N ALA A 284 23.55 34.80 15.44
CA ALA A 284 22.38 35.65 15.66
C ALA A 284 22.26 36.25 17.07
N VAL A 285 21.65 37.44 17.12
CA VAL A 285 21.05 38.08 18.30
C VAL A 285 19.95 37.19 18.86
N ALA A 286 19.95 36.97 20.18
CA ALA A 286 18.94 36.18 20.87
C ALA A 286 17.59 36.92 20.93
N VAL A 287 16.53 36.29 20.43
CA VAL A 287 15.12 36.70 20.53
C VAL A 287 14.29 35.48 20.97
N PRO A 288 13.23 35.65 21.78
CA PRO A 288 12.66 34.61 22.62
C PRO A 288 11.94 33.51 21.83
N PRO A 289 11.61 32.36 22.46
CA PRO A 289 11.08 31.21 21.75
C PRO A 289 9.68 31.49 21.16
N PRO A 290 9.34 30.84 20.04
CA PRO A 290 8.06 31.01 19.36
C PRO A 290 6.88 30.50 20.21
N PRO A 291 5.64 30.93 19.88
CA PRO A 291 4.44 30.46 20.59
C PRO A 291 4.25 28.95 20.44
N ALA A 292 3.68 28.34 21.49
CA ALA A 292 3.65 26.91 21.70
C ALA A 292 2.99 26.12 20.55
N VAL A 293 3.79 25.24 19.93
CA VAL A 293 3.31 24.13 19.09
C VAL A 293 2.19 23.40 19.83
N SER A 294 1.00 23.32 19.23
CA SER A 294 -0.15 22.69 19.88
C SER A 294 -0.03 21.16 19.82
N ARG A 295 0.68 20.61 20.80
CA ARG A 295 0.90 19.17 20.94
C ARG A 295 -0.11 18.56 21.90
N TRP A 296 -0.59 17.38 21.54
CA TRP A 296 -1.20 16.46 22.51
C TRP A 296 -0.10 15.72 23.28
N PRO A 297 0.12 15.98 24.57
CA PRO A 297 1.03 15.17 25.38
C PRO A 297 0.37 13.83 25.73
N ALA A 298 1.09 12.71 25.61
CA ALA A 298 0.57 11.42 26.05
C ALA A 298 0.29 11.45 27.56
N ARG A 299 -0.89 10.97 27.98
CA ARG A 299 -1.32 10.84 29.38
C ARG A 299 -1.68 9.37 29.69
N PRO A 300 -0.72 8.44 29.62
CA PRO A 300 -0.98 7.00 29.71
C PRO A 300 -1.54 6.57 31.08
N ALA A 301 -1.13 7.23 32.17
CA ALA A 301 -1.66 6.96 33.50
C ALA A 301 -3.14 7.32 33.62
N LEU A 302 -3.54 8.49 33.12
CA LEU A 302 -4.94 8.93 33.10
C LEU A 302 -5.78 8.04 32.18
N ALA A 303 -5.24 7.64 31.02
CA ALA A 303 -5.89 6.68 30.14
C ALA A 303 -6.11 5.31 30.82
N GLY A 304 -5.12 4.83 31.56
CA GLY A 304 -5.20 3.61 32.37
C GLY A 304 -6.26 3.70 33.46
N ALA A 305 -6.26 4.81 34.22
CA ALA A 305 -7.24 5.08 35.27
C ALA A 305 -8.68 5.15 34.71
N LEU A 306 -8.87 5.85 33.58
CA LEU A 306 -10.18 5.92 32.92
C LEU A 306 -10.64 4.54 32.45
N ARG A 307 -9.75 3.73 31.88
CA ARG A 307 -10.09 2.37 31.42
C ARG A 307 -10.48 1.46 32.59
N ALA A 308 -9.74 1.56 33.70
CA ALA A 308 -10.06 0.85 34.94
C ALA A 308 -11.40 1.30 35.54
N ALA A 309 -11.70 2.60 35.49
CA ALA A 309 -12.99 3.14 35.93
C ALA A 309 -14.14 2.62 35.06
N VAL A 310 -13.98 2.60 33.73
CA VAL A 310 -15.00 2.09 32.79
C VAL A 310 -15.33 0.62 33.08
N THR A 311 -14.37 -0.19 33.53
CA THR A 311 -14.60 -1.60 33.90
C THR A 311 -15.12 -1.78 35.33
N ALA A 312 -14.63 -0.97 36.29
CA ALA A 312 -14.95 -1.16 37.70
C ALA A 312 -16.30 -0.54 38.10
N VAL A 313 -16.67 0.62 37.54
CA VAL A 313 -17.89 1.35 37.93
C VAL A 313 -19.18 0.54 37.71
N PRO A 314 -19.40 -0.17 36.59
CA PRO A 314 -20.59 -1.00 36.43
C PRO A 314 -20.71 -2.11 37.46
N LEU A 315 -19.58 -2.72 37.86
CA LEU A 315 -19.54 -3.77 38.88
C LEU A 315 -19.87 -3.22 40.27
N VAL A 316 -19.31 -2.05 40.61
CA VAL A 316 -19.60 -1.37 41.88
C VAL A 316 -21.08 -0.98 41.95
N VAL A 317 -21.64 -0.44 40.87
CA VAL A 317 -23.06 -0.06 40.84
C VAL A 317 -23.96 -1.30 40.94
N ALA A 318 -23.67 -2.39 40.24
CA ALA A 318 -24.43 -3.64 40.40
C ALA A 318 -24.40 -4.14 41.84
N LEU A 319 -23.23 -4.09 42.51
CA LEU A 319 -23.12 -4.50 43.91
C LEU A 319 -23.96 -3.59 44.84
N VAL A 320 -23.90 -2.27 44.65
CA VAL A 320 -24.68 -1.30 45.43
C VAL A 320 -26.18 -1.51 45.23
N VAL A 321 -26.63 -1.73 43.99
CA VAL A 321 -28.04 -2.01 43.67
C VAL A 321 -28.48 -3.34 44.27
N ALA A 322 -27.65 -4.38 44.19
CA ALA A 322 -27.93 -5.67 44.81
C ALA A 322 -28.17 -5.52 46.31
N LEU A 323 -27.28 -4.79 47.00
CA LEU A 323 -27.38 -4.52 48.44
C LEU A 323 -28.62 -3.68 48.78
N ALA A 324 -28.92 -2.63 48.01
CA ALA A 324 -30.08 -1.79 48.24
C ALA A 324 -31.41 -2.55 48.04
N VAL A 325 -31.55 -3.26 46.93
CA VAL A 325 -32.76 -4.05 46.61
C VAL A 325 -32.93 -5.19 47.61
N SER A 326 -31.83 -5.84 48.01
CA SER A 326 -31.87 -6.90 49.03
C SER A 326 -32.39 -6.42 50.39
N ARG A 327 -32.13 -5.15 50.74
CA ARG A 327 -32.64 -4.55 51.98
C ARG A 327 -34.06 -4.01 51.87
N ALA A 328 -34.50 -3.64 50.68
CA ALA A 328 -35.83 -3.11 50.43
C ALA A 328 -36.89 -4.20 50.32
N LEU A 329 -36.52 -5.40 49.86
CA LEU A 329 -37.43 -6.52 49.72
C LEU A 329 -37.64 -7.26 51.06
N PRO A 330 -38.87 -7.68 51.39
CA PRO A 330 -39.14 -8.46 52.59
C PRO A 330 -38.42 -9.83 52.53
N PRO A 331 -38.02 -10.38 53.69
CA PRO A 331 -37.35 -11.68 53.74
C PRO A 331 -38.31 -12.78 53.28
N PRO A 332 -37.86 -13.72 52.42
CA PRO A 332 -38.71 -14.76 51.88
C PRO A 332 -39.11 -15.78 52.97
N THR A 333 -40.37 -16.20 52.99
CA THR A 333 -40.88 -17.23 53.91
C THR A 333 -41.04 -18.60 53.26
N SER A 334 -40.96 -18.67 51.93
CA SER A 334 -41.04 -19.91 51.15
C SER A 334 -39.94 -19.99 50.09
N TRP A 335 -39.69 -21.20 49.56
CA TRP A 335 -38.68 -21.42 48.54
C TRP A 335 -39.01 -20.71 47.20
N LEU A 336 -40.30 -20.63 46.83
CA LEU A 336 -40.76 -19.89 45.66
C LEU A 336 -40.52 -18.38 45.83
N GLN A 337 -40.80 -17.84 47.02
CA GLN A 337 -40.51 -16.45 47.34
C GLN A 337 -39.00 -16.18 47.36
N ALA A 338 -38.19 -17.11 47.86
CA ALA A 338 -36.74 -16.98 47.84
C ALA A 338 -36.21 -16.95 46.39
N ALA A 339 -36.71 -17.84 45.52
CA ALA A 339 -36.35 -17.85 44.10
C ALA A 339 -36.74 -16.53 43.41
N ALA A 340 -37.96 -16.03 43.65
CA ALA A 340 -38.42 -14.75 43.12
C ALA A 340 -37.58 -13.57 43.63
N TRP A 341 -37.23 -13.57 44.93
CA TRP A 341 -36.37 -12.56 45.55
C TRP A 341 -34.99 -12.50 44.87
N PHE A 342 -34.34 -13.65 44.68
CA PHE A 342 -33.05 -13.73 43.99
C PHE A 342 -33.16 -13.28 42.53
N ALA A 343 -34.25 -13.67 41.85
CA ALA A 343 -34.50 -13.23 40.47
C ALA A 343 -34.62 -11.71 40.36
N VAL A 344 -35.32 -11.05 41.29
CA VAL A 344 -35.48 -9.59 41.31
C VAL A 344 -34.16 -8.88 41.61
N VAL A 345 -33.40 -9.35 42.61
CA VAL A 345 -32.08 -8.77 42.96
C VAL A 345 -31.10 -8.93 41.79
N LEU A 346 -31.07 -10.10 41.15
CA LEU A 346 -30.20 -10.37 40.01
C LEU A 346 -30.60 -9.51 38.80
N ALA A 347 -31.90 -9.47 38.46
CA ALA A 347 -32.40 -8.72 37.31
C ALA A 347 -32.15 -7.21 37.47
N SER A 348 -32.41 -6.65 38.64
CA SER A 348 -32.18 -5.22 38.93
C SER A 348 -30.68 -4.85 38.89
N SER A 349 -29.82 -5.69 39.47
CA SER A 349 -28.37 -5.48 39.46
C SER A 349 -27.78 -5.62 38.05
N ALA A 350 -28.25 -6.61 37.29
CA ALA A 350 -27.86 -6.81 35.89
C ALA A 350 -28.33 -5.65 35.00
N ALA A 351 -29.56 -5.18 35.18
CA ALA A 351 -30.07 -4.01 34.47
C ALA A 351 -29.26 -2.74 34.78
N ALA A 352 -28.95 -2.50 36.06
CA ALA A 352 -28.12 -1.37 36.47
C ALA A 352 -26.70 -1.43 35.89
N ALA A 353 -26.04 -2.59 35.96
CA ALA A 353 -24.75 -2.80 35.30
C ALA A 353 -24.85 -2.55 33.79
N ALA A 354 -25.85 -3.10 33.10
CA ALA A 354 -26.00 -2.94 31.66
C ALA A 354 -26.18 -1.46 31.25
N VAL A 355 -26.96 -0.68 32.01
CA VAL A 355 -27.17 0.75 31.77
C VAL A 355 -25.88 1.54 32.00
N VAL A 356 -25.24 1.34 33.16
CA VAL A 356 -24.00 2.04 33.52
C VAL A 356 -22.86 1.67 32.60
N ASP A 357 -22.74 0.39 32.23
CA ASP A 357 -21.73 -0.07 31.29
C ASP A 357 -21.94 0.56 29.91
N ARG A 358 -23.19 0.61 29.41
CA ARG A 358 -23.50 1.30 28.15
C ARG A 358 -23.11 2.78 28.18
N ALA A 359 -23.29 3.45 29.31
CA ALA A 359 -22.87 4.84 29.50
C ALA A 359 -21.34 4.98 29.60
N ALA A 360 -20.69 4.14 30.40
CA ALA A 360 -19.24 4.15 30.63
C ALA A 360 -18.45 3.83 29.35
N ARG A 361 -18.94 2.91 28.50
CA ARG A 361 -18.31 2.58 27.22
C ARG A 361 -18.20 3.77 26.27
N ARG A 362 -19.02 4.82 26.42
CA ARG A 362 -18.90 6.07 25.63
C ARG A 362 -17.61 6.83 25.93
N LEU A 363 -16.92 6.53 27.04
CA LEU A 363 -15.64 7.14 27.41
C LEU A 363 -14.42 6.38 26.88
N LEU A 364 -14.61 5.21 26.24
CA LEU A 364 -13.50 4.41 25.70
C LEU A 364 -12.69 5.15 24.60
N PRO A 365 -13.32 5.87 23.64
CA PRO A 365 -12.57 6.66 22.67
C PRO A 365 -11.64 7.69 23.34
N LEU A 366 -12.10 8.32 24.42
CA LEU A 366 -11.28 9.27 25.19
C LEU A 366 -10.05 8.59 25.79
N SER A 367 -10.19 7.36 26.30
CA SER A 367 -9.07 6.60 26.84
C SER A 367 -7.98 6.32 25.79
N ALA A 368 -8.37 6.07 24.54
CA ALA A 368 -7.44 5.89 23.42
C ALA A 368 -6.75 7.23 23.07
N LEU A 369 -7.53 8.30 22.87
CA LEU A 369 -6.99 9.64 22.56
C LEU A 369 -6.04 10.18 23.64
N LEU A 370 -6.28 9.83 24.91
CA LEU A 370 -5.41 10.21 26.02
C LEU A 370 -4.01 9.58 25.95
N LYS A 371 -3.86 8.41 25.34
CA LYS A 371 -2.55 7.75 25.15
C LYS A 371 -1.75 8.34 24.00
N LEU A 372 -2.42 8.99 23.04
CA LEU A 372 -1.79 9.47 21.83
C LEU A 372 -0.96 10.72 22.09
N SER A 373 0.27 10.72 21.57
CA SER A 373 1.08 11.93 21.41
C SER A 373 1.03 12.34 19.94
N MET A 374 0.49 13.51 19.64
CA MET A 374 0.37 14.00 18.25
C MET A 374 0.64 15.50 18.17
N LEU A 375 1.34 15.89 17.12
CA LEU A 375 1.52 17.26 16.69
C LEU A 375 0.41 17.58 15.68
N PHE A 376 -0.15 18.79 15.75
CA PHE A 376 -1.18 19.26 14.83
C PHE A 376 -0.63 20.41 13.99
N PRO A 377 -1.11 20.60 12.75
CA PRO A 377 -0.67 21.69 11.88
C PRO A 377 -0.79 23.06 12.55
N ASP A 378 -1.95 23.33 13.19
CA ASP A 378 -2.27 24.65 13.76
C ASP A 378 -2.68 24.55 15.25
N ARG A 379 -3.96 24.25 15.52
CA ARG A 379 -4.53 24.06 16.86
C ARG A 379 -4.98 22.64 17.08
N ALA A 380 -4.47 22.04 18.15
CA ALA A 380 -4.92 20.74 18.62
C ALA A 380 -6.40 20.81 19.04
N PRO A 381 -7.29 19.99 18.46
CA PRO A 381 -8.67 19.92 18.89
C PRO A 381 -8.76 19.40 20.33
N SER A 382 -9.87 19.69 21.01
CA SER A 382 -10.13 19.11 22.34
C SER A 382 -10.31 17.59 22.23
N ARG A 383 -9.50 16.82 22.96
CA ARG A 383 -9.63 15.34 23.05
C ARG A 383 -11.03 14.93 23.48
N PHE A 384 -11.64 15.68 24.39
CA PHE A 384 -12.99 15.42 24.87
C PHE A 384 -14.02 15.67 23.78
N ALA A 385 -13.87 16.76 23.01
CA ALA A 385 -14.76 17.05 21.88
C ALA A 385 -14.63 16.03 20.74
N VAL A 386 -13.43 15.50 20.48
CA VAL A 386 -13.21 14.42 19.50
C VAL A 386 -13.81 13.10 20.01
N ALA A 387 -13.60 12.76 21.28
CA ALA A 387 -14.14 11.55 21.88
C ALA A 387 -15.68 11.53 21.95
N LEU A 388 -16.30 12.65 22.35
CA LEU A 388 -17.76 12.79 22.36
C LEU A 388 -18.33 12.67 20.95
N ARG A 389 -17.62 13.22 19.96
CA ARG A 389 -18.01 13.05 18.56
C ARG A 389 -17.87 11.60 18.13
N ALA A 390 -16.88 10.80 18.54
CA ALA A 390 -16.65 9.44 18.03
C ALA A 390 -17.87 8.46 17.98
N GLY A 391 -18.97 8.70 18.70
CA GLY A 391 -20.31 8.16 18.38
C GLY A 391 -20.46 6.63 18.44
N SER A 392 -21.64 6.13 18.06
CA SER A 392 -21.93 4.68 17.91
C SER A 392 -21.81 4.20 16.45
N THR A 393 -21.84 2.89 16.17
CA THR A 393 -21.71 2.32 14.81
C THR A 393 -22.66 2.93 13.78
N ARG A 394 -23.93 3.18 14.17
CA ARG A 394 -24.93 3.81 13.29
C ARG A 394 -24.56 5.25 12.94
N GLU A 395 -23.96 5.95 13.89
CA GLU A 395 -23.52 7.34 13.76
C GLU A 395 -22.25 7.43 12.89
N LEU A 396 -21.38 6.41 12.97
CA LEU A 396 -20.23 6.26 12.08
C LEU A 396 -20.69 6.09 10.62
N GLU A 397 -21.69 5.25 10.37
CA GLU A 397 -22.25 5.03 9.03
C GLU A 397 -22.89 6.31 8.46
N THR A 398 -23.70 7.02 9.26
CA THR A 398 -24.25 8.32 8.87
C THR A 398 -23.16 9.32 8.53
N ARG A 399 -22.05 9.35 9.28
CA ARG A 399 -20.96 10.29 9.03
C ARG A 399 -20.05 9.91 7.89
N LEU A 400 -19.90 8.63 7.59
CA LEU A 400 -19.22 8.19 6.37
C LEU A 400 -20.00 8.63 5.14
N LEU A 401 -21.34 8.59 5.22
CA LEU A 401 -22.22 9.12 4.18
C LEU A 401 -22.12 10.65 4.10
N GLU A 402 -22.17 11.37 5.22
CA GLU A 402 -22.00 12.82 5.23
C GLU A 402 -20.61 13.27 4.75
N ALA A 403 -19.54 12.56 5.11
CA ALA A 403 -18.17 12.84 4.64
C ALA A 403 -17.99 12.48 3.16
N ARG A 404 -18.71 11.47 2.66
CA ARG A 404 -18.79 11.18 1.22
C ARG A 404 -19.53 12.27 0.44
N ASP A 405 -20.59 12.83 1.02
CA ASP A 405 -21.47 13.79 0.34
C ASP A 405 -21.01 15.24 0.44
N ARG A 406 -20.40 15.64 1.57
CA ARG A 406 -19.94 17.03 1.81
C ARG A 406 -18.45 17.25 1.51
N GLY A 407 -17.68 16.18 1.33
CA GLY A 407 -16.22 16.24 1.40
C GLY A 407 -15.75 16.54 2.83
N ILE A 408 -14.51 16.18 3.14
CA ILE A 408 -13.87 16.61 4.40
C ILE A 408 -13.29 18.01 4.16
N ASP A 409 -13.46 18.92 5.13
CA ASP A 409 -13.02 20.32 5.02
C ASP A 409 -11.54 20.43 4.57
N ASP A 410 -11.25 21.41 3.70
CA ASP A 410 -9.91 21.68 3.18
C ASP A 410 -8.92 22.22 4.25
N GLU A 411 -9.43 22.62 5.42
CA GLU A 411 -8.61 23.14 6.51
C GLU A 411 -7.92 21.98 7.28
N PRO A 412 -6.58 21.89 7.29
CA PRO A 412 -5.85 20.71 7.78
C PRO A 412 -6.17 20.31 9.24
N ALA A 413 -6.39 21.30 10.11
CA ALA A 413 -6.70 21.05 11.51
C ALA A 413 -8.10 20.44 11.71
N LYS A 414 -9.08 20.85 10.90
CA LYS A 414 -10.46 20.35 10.95
C LYS A 414 -10.55 18.97 10.30
N ALA A 415 -9.89 18.79 9.16
CA ALA A 415 -9.70 17.47 8.54
C ALA A 415 -9.04 16.48 9.50
N ALA A 416 -7.99 16.91 10.22
CA ALA A 416 -7.31 16.07 11.20
C ALA A 416 -8.24 15.66 12.35
N ALA A 417 -9.09 16.57 12.83
CA ALA A 417 -10.07 16.26 13.85
C ALA A 417 -11.10 15.23 13.36
N ASP A 418 -11.62 15.39 12.15
CA ASP A 418 -12.65 14.50 11.58
C ASP A 418 -12.09 13.11 11.27
N VAL A 419 -10.88 13.04 10.72
CA VAL A 419 -10.17 11.77 10.51
C VAL A 419 -9.87 11.07 11.85
N LEU A 420 -9.53 11.81 12.91
CA LEU A 420 -9.37 11.23 14.25
C LEU A 420 -10.68 10.70 14.85
N VAL A 421 -11.81 11.35 14.57
CA VAL A 421 -13.13 10.84 14.97
C VAL A 421 -13.38 9.48 14.30
N LEU A 422 -13.09 9.36 13.01
CA LEU A 422 -13.23 8.10 12.27
C LEU A 422 -12.25 7.03 12.79
N ALA A 423 -10.99 7.37 13.03
CA ALA A 423 -9.98 6.44 13.55
C ALA A 423 -10.32 5.93 14.96
N ALA A 424 -10.83 6.82 15.83
CA ALA A 424 -11.29 6.47 17.16
C ALA A 424 -12.53 5.55 17.13
N ALA A 425 -13.46 5.80 16.20
CA ALA A 425 -14.62 4.95 15.98
C ALA A 425 -14.21 3.56 15.45
N LEU A 426 -13.35 3.50 14.44
CA LEU A 426 -12.82 2.23 13.89
C LEU A 426 -12.16 1.37 14.98
N SER A 427 -11.31 1.98 15.80
CA SER A 427 -10.63 1.30 16.92
C SER A 427 -11.58 0.73 17.99
N ALA A 428 -12.80 1.27 18.11
CA ALA A 428 -13.81 0.76 19.01
C ALA A 428 -14.53 -0.48 18.45
N HIS A 429 -14.59 -0.61 17.12
CA HIS A 429 -15.42 -1.59 16.41
C HIS A 429 -14.67 -2.80 15.90
N ASP A 430 -13.37 -2.70 15.62
CA ASP A 430 -12.57 -3.83 15.23
C ASP A 430 -11.80 -4.41 16.44
N VAL A 431 -12.11 -5.68 16.75
CA VAL A 431 -11.48 -6.43 17.84
C VAL A 431 -9.97 -6.58 17.60
N ARG A 432 -9.53 -6.61 16.33
CA ARG A 432 -8.12 -6.72 15.92
C ARG A 432 -7.37 -5.40 16.12
N THR A 433 -8.00 -4.25 15.89
CA THR A 433 -7.32 -2.94 15.99
C THR A 433 -7.26 -2.34 17.39
N ARG A 434 -7.85 -2.96 18.43
CA ARG A 434 -7.75 -2.44 19.82
C ARG A 434 -6.29 -2.29 20.27
N GLY A 435 -5.79 -1.06 20.18
CA GLY A 435 -4.40 -0.71 20.48
C GLY A 435 -3.36 -1.18 19.46
N HIS A 436 -3.76 -1.78 18.34
CA HIS A 436 -2.86 -2.20 17.26
C HIS A 436 -2.19 -0.99 16.61
N SER A 437 -2.98 -0.05 16.09
CA SER A 437 -2.47 1.17 15.45
C SER A 437 -1.61 2.00 16.41
N GLU A 438 -1.88 1.94 17.73
CA GLU A 438 -1.03 2.57 18.75
C GLU A 438 0.34 1.90 18.88
N ARG A 439 0.38 0.55 18.88
CA ARG A 439 1.62 -0.23 18.96
C ARG A 439 2.43 -0.14 17.67
N VAL A 440 1.79 -0.27 16.51
CA VAL A 440 2.41 -0.05 15.19
C VAL A 440 3.06 1.33 15.15
N ARG A 441 2.32 2.39 15.49
CA ARG A 441 2.88 3.75 15.60
C ARG A 441 4.09 3.82 16.54
N ALA A 442 4.05 3.12 17.67
CA ALA A 442 5.17 3.09 18.62
C ALA A 442 6.40 2.37 18.06
N TYR A 443 6.24 1.27 17.31
CA TYR A 443 7.34 0.60 16.64
C TYR A 443 7.88 1.39 15.46
N THR A 444 6.99 1.98 14.65
CA THR A 444 7.33 2.91 13.58
C THR A 444 8.21 4.04 14.11
N GLU A 445 7.87 4.60 15.28
CA GLU A 445 8.68 5.63 15.91
C GLU A 445 10.10 5.17 16.26
N LEU A 446 10.24 3.97 16.81
CA LEU A 446 11.55 3.41 17.17
C LEU A 446 12.42 3.18 15.93
N ILE A 447 11.81 2.71 14.84
CA ILE A 447 12.50 2.49 13.57
C ILE A 447 12.91 3.83 12.95
N ALA A 448 11.99 4.78 12.88
CA ALA A 448 12.22 6.12 12.34
C ALA A 448 13.34 6.87 13.09
N GLU A 449 13.35 6.76 14.42
CA GLU A 449 14.43 7.31 15.25
C GLU A 449 15.77 6.66 14.94
N GLN A 450 15.81 5.33 14.81
CA GLN A 450 17.04 4.60 14.50
C GLN A 450 17.58 4.94 13.10
N MET A 451 16.68 5.23 12.15
CA MET A 451 17.02 5.64 10.79
C MET A 451 17.39 7.14 10.68
N GLY A 452 17.36 7.89 11.80
CA GLY A 452 17.80 9.29 11.82
C GLY A 452 16.80 10.29 11.24
N LEU A 453 15.50 9.94 11.14
CA LEU A 453 14.48 10.86 10.64
C LEU A 453 14.35 12.07 11.56
N SER A 454 14.14 13.25 10.97
CA SER A 454 13.95 14.49 11.72
C SER A 454 12.67 14.45 12.58
N PRO A 455 12.58 15.28 13.63
CA PRO A 455 11.38 15.33 14.47
C PRO A 455 10.08 15.59 13.69
N ASP A 456 10.11 16.44 12.65
CA ASP A 456 8.95 16.75 11.82
C ASP A 456 8.52 15.55 10.96
N GLU A 457 9.48 14.87 10.32
CA GLU A 457 9.21 13.64 9.56
C GLU A 457 8.63 12.54 10.44
N ARG A 458 9.18 12.37 11.65
CA ARG A 458 8.65 11.44 12.66
C ARG A 458 7.23 11.80 13.05
N ASP A 459 6.91 13.08 13.28
CA ASP A 459 5.57 13.50 13.64
C ASP A 459 4.54 13.28 12.51
N ARG A 460 4.91 13.51 11.25
CA ARG A 460 4.05 13.17 10.09
C ARG A 460 3.89 11.66 9.91
N LEU A 461 4.97 10.89 10.09
CA LEU A 461 4.93 9.43 10.03
C LEU A 461 4.13 8.80 11.19
N ARG A 462 4.11 9.41 12.38
CA ARG A 462 3.22 9.00 13.49
C ARG A 462 1.74 9.12 13.11
N TRP A 463 1.39 10.17 12.36
CA TRP A 463 0.04 10.33 11.83
C TRP A 463 -0.28 9.30 10.76
N ALA A 464 0.61 9.15 9.79
CA ALA A 464 0.43 8.20 8.70
C ALA A 464 0.32 6.74 9.20
N SER A 465 1.15 6.35 10.17
CA SER A 465 1.10 5.02 10.80
C SER A 465 -0.13 4.82 11.69
N LEU A 466 -0.69 5.86 12.31
CA LEU A 466 -1.95 5.72 13.04
C LEU A 466 -3.12 5.45 12.07
N LEU A 467 -3.05 6.01 10.87
CA LEU A 467 -4.12 6.00 9.88
C LEU A 467 -4.01 4.90 8.83
N HIS A 468 -2.96 4.08 8.83
CA HIS A 468 -2.70 3.09 7.77
C HIS A 468 -3.91 2.21 7.45
N ASP A 469 -4.65 1.80 8.50
CA ASP A 469 -5.78 0.90 8.42
C ASP A 469 -7.15 1.60 8.34
N ILE A 470 -7.21 2.94 8.24
CA ILE A 470 -8.46 3.70 8.34
C ILE A 470 -9.49 3.29 7.28
N GLY A 471 -9.03 2.83 6.12
CA GLY A 471 -9.89 2.36 5.04
C GLY A 471 -10.68 1.10 5.37
N LYS A 472 -10.33 0.34 6.43
CA LYS A 472 -11.15 -0.80 6.89
C LYS A 472 -12.56 -0.39 7.31
N VAL A 473 -12.79 0.90 7.53
CA VAL A 473 -14.11 1.47 7.79
C VAL A 473 -15.11 1.26 6.63
N SER A 474 -14.62 1.08 5.40
CA SER A 474 -15.47 0.81 4.23
C SER A 474 -15.85 -0.68 4.08
N VAL A 475 -15.27 -1.57 4.90
CA VAL A 475 -15.50 -3.01 4.84
C VAL A 475 -16.65 -3.39 5.80
N GLN A 476 -17.58 -4.22 5.32
CA GLN A 476 -18.71 -4.66 6.14
C GLN A 476 -18.24 -5.39 7.42
N PRO A 477 -18.84 -5.13 8.60
CA PRO A 477 -18.43 -5.76 9.85
C PRO A 477 -18.47 -7.29 9.84
N THR A 478 -19.37 -7.88 9.06
CA THR A 478 -19.52 -9.34 8.86
C THR A 478 -18.29 -9.96 8.19
N ILE A 479 -17.72 -9.28 7.19
CA ILE A 479 -16.49 -9.68 6.50
C ILE A 479 -15.27 -9.38 7.39
N LEU A 480 -15.20 -8.17 7.94
CA LEU A 480 -14.05 -7.71 8.74
C LEU A 480 -13.84 -8.57 10.01
N ASN A 481 -14.92 -8.99 10.67
CA ASN A 481 -14.88 -9.79 11.91
C ASN A 481 -15.09 -11.29 11.68
N LYS A 482 -15.05 -11.78 10.43
CA LYS A 482 -15.22 -13.20 10.13
C LYS A 482 -14.19 -14.06 10.87
N ARG A 483 -14.67 -15.17 11.44
CA ARG A 483 -13.94 -16.12 12.30
C ARG A 483 -13.29 -17.29 11.54
N GLY A 484 -13.31 -17.24 10.20
CA GLY A 484 -12.76 -18.28 9.32
C GLY A 484 -12.02 -17.67 8.13
N PRO A 485 -11.51 -18.50 7.20
CA PRO A 485 -10.87 -18.00 5.98
C PRO A 485 -11.86 -17.15 5.18
N LEU A 486 -11.30 -16.14 4.52
CA LEU A 486 -12.03 -15.29 3.59
C LEU A 486 -12.08 -16.00 2.24
N ASP A 487 -13.20 -15.89 1.53
CA ASP A 487 -13.25 -16.26 0.12
C ASP A 487 -12.55 -15.20 -0.75
N GLU A 488 -12.40 -15.48 -2.04
CA GLU A 488 -11.69 -14.62 -2.99
C GLU A 488 -12.35 -13.23 -3.13
N HIS A 489 -13.68 -13.15 -3.08
CA HIS A 489 -14.41 -11.90 -3.20
C HIS A 489 -14.33 -11.07 -1.91
N GLU A 490 -14.45 -11.71 -0.76
CA GLU A 490 -14.23 -11.12 0.57
C GLU A 490 -12.79 -10.60 0.68
N LEU A 491 -11.81 -11.37 0.22
CA LEU A 491 -10.40 -10.98 0.22
C LEU A 491 -10.14 -9.77 -0.69
N ALA A 492 -10.67 -9.77 -1.91
CA ALA A 492 -10.62 -8.62 -2.83
C ALA A 492 -11.29 -7.37 -2.22
N THR A 493 -12.32 -7.56 -1.40
CA THR A 493 -12.96 -6.47 -0.67
C THR A 493 -12.06 -5.91 0.42
N ILE A 494 -11.34 -6.75 1.16
CA ILE A 494 -10.35 -6.29 2.14
C ILE A 494 -9.16 -5.62 1.45
N HIS A 495 -8.64 -6.14 0.34
CA HIS A 495 -7.49 -5.56 -0.37
C HIS A 495 -7.74 -4.15 -0.93
N ARG A 496 -9.00 -3.69 -0.98
CA ARG A 496 -9.34 -2.32 -1.35
C ARG A 496 -9.11 -1.28 -0.24
N HIS A 497 -8.95 -1.71 1.01
CA HIS A 497 -8.85 -0.78 2.13
C HIS A 497 -7.67 0.22 2.06
N PRO A 498 -6.50 -0.07 1.46
CA PRO A 498 -5.44 0.94 1.37
C PRO A 498 -5.85 2.11 0.46
N ARG A 499 -6.50 1.82 -0.67
CA ARG A 499 -7.03 2.86 -1.58
C ARG A 499 -8.16 3.66 -0.94
N GLU A 500 -9.08 2.98 -0.25
CA GLU A 500 -10.15 3.67 0.49
C GLU A 500 -9.59 4.52 1.64
N GLY A 501 -8.54 4.06 2.32
CA GLY A 501 -7.84 4.83 3.35
C GLY A 501 -7.15 6.07 2.79
N ALA A 502 -6.49 5.94 1.63
CA ALA A 502 -5.89 7.06 0.91
C ALA A 502 -6.93 8.13 0.52
N ARG A 503 -8.11 7.69 0.07
CA ARG A 503 -9.24 8.56 -0.23
C ARG A 503 -9.75 9.30 1.03
N ILE A 504 -9.93 8.60 2.15
CA ILE A 504 -10.38 9.21 3.42
C ILE A 504 -9.36 10.23 3.94
N THR A 505 -8.08 9.98 3.74
CA THR A 505 -6.99 10.83 4.24
C THR A 505 -6.51 11.87 3.24
N ALA A 506 -7.13 11.95 2.05
CA ALA A 506 -6.77 12.89 0.99
C ALA A 506 -6.67 14.37 1.44
N PRO A 507 -7.55 14.91 2.30
CA PRO A 507 -7.43 16.29 2.78
C PRO A 507 -6.15 16.54 3.60
N LEU A 508 -5.65 15.51 4.28
CA LEU A 508 -4.40 15.59 5.04
C LEU A 508 -3.16 15.52 4.15
N ARG A 509 -3.30 15.20 2.86
CA ARG A 509 -2.18 14.97 1.94
C ARG A 509 -1.26 16.19 1.84
N ARG A 510 -1.81 17.41 1.85
CA ARG A 510 -1.02 18.65 1.78
C ARG A 510 -0.08 18.79 2.98
N TRP A 511 -0.54 18.40 4.16
CA TRP A 511 0.24 18.48 5.39
C TRP A 511 1.17 17.28 5.58
N LEU A 512 0.68 16.07 5.34
CA LEU A 512 1.47 14.84 5.45
C LEU A 512 2.52 14.72 4.34
N GLY A 513 2.33 15.39 3.19
CA GLY A 513 3.25 15.32 2.07
C GLY A 513 3.45 13.88 1.59
N PRO A 514 4.69 13.43 1.35
CA PRO A 514 4.98 12.05 0.93
C PRO A 514 4.48 10.98 1.91
N TRP A 515 4.37 11.32 3.20
CA TRP A 515 3.90 10.40 4.25
C TRP A 515 2.42 10.02 4.10
N ALA A 516 1.62 10.76 3.33
CA ALA A 516 0.24 10.39 3.04
C ALA A 516 0.15 9.03 2.31
N ARG A 517 1.13 8.73 1.44
CA ARG A 517 1.18 7.49 0.66
C ARG A 517 1.38 6.24 1.52
N VAL A 518 1.81 6.40 2.77
CA VAL A 518 1.92 5.27 3.73
C VAL A 518 0.58 4.56 3.88
N VAL A 519 -0.53 5.30 3.93
CA VAL A 519 -1.87 4.71 4.08
C VAL A 519 -2.22 3.83 2.87
N GLU A 520 -1.79 4.21 1.67
CA GLU A 520 -2.05 3.43 0.45
C GLU A 520 -1.06 2.26 0.27
N GLN A 521 0.20 2.46 0.63
CA GLN A 521 1.30 1.57 0.25
C GLN A 521 1.76 0.62 1.37
N HIS A 522 1.16 0.64 2.56
CA HIS A 522 1.62 -0.17 3.70
C HIS A 522 1.51 -1.69 3.49
N HIS A 523 0.85 -2.15 2.42
CA HIS A 523 0.77 -3.56 2.01
C HIS A 523 1.55 -3.85 0.72
N GLU A 524 2.33 -2.91 0.21
CA GLU A 524 3.31 -3.18 -0.85
C GLU A 524 4.45 -4.01 -0.26
N HIS A 525 5.02 -4.90 -1.08
CA HIS A 525 6.15 -5.74 -0.72
C HIS A 525 7.38 -5.26 -1.45
N TRP A 526 8.55 -5.34 -0.81
CA TRP A 526 9.80 -4.87 -1.41
C TRP A 526 10.12 -5.51 -2.77
N ASP A 527 9.71 -6.77 -2.98
CA ASP A 527 9.85 -7.52 -4.24
C ASP A 527 8.76 -7.26 -5.29
N GLY A 528 7.78 -6.39 -5.01
CA GLY A 528 6.66 -6.09 -5.92
C GLY A 528 5.47 -7.05 -5.82
N SER A 529 5.51 -8.07 -4.96
CA SER A 529 4.41 -9.04 -4.80
C SER A 529 3.22 -8.52 -3.96
N GLY A 530 3.31 -7.28 -3.46
CA GLY A 530 2.32 -6.67 -2.59
C GLY A 530 1.14 -6.03 -3.34
N TYR A 531 0.35 -5.25 -2.62
CA TYR A 531 -0.84 -4.57 -3.14
C TYR A 531 -0.98 -3.18 -2.51
N PRO A 532 -1.72 -2.23 -3.14
CA PRO A 532 -2.59 -2.37 -4.31
C PRO A 532 -1.97 -1.98 -5.66
N GLY A 533 -0.74 -1.48 -5.68
CA GLY A 533 -0.02 -1.00 -6.87
C GLY A 533 1.02 -1.97 -7.40
N GLY A 534 1.44 -2.97 -6.62
CA GLY A 534 2.52 -3.88 -7.02
C GLY A 534 3.86 -3.16 -7.12
N LEU A 535 4.07 -2.17 -6.26
CA LEU A 535 5.27 -1.34 -6.25
C LEU A 535 6.44 -2.14 -5.67
N ALA A 536 7.65 -1.93 -6.19
CA ALA A 536 8.85 -2.63 -5.76
C ALA A 536 9.95 -1.66 -5.31
N GLY A 537 10.80 -2.11 -4.38
CA GLY A 537 11.97 -1.36 -3.95
C GLY A 537 11.66 0.06 -3.48
N ASP A 538 12.38 1.02 -4.06
CA ASP A 538 12.29 2.43 -3.67
C ASP A 538 11.08 3.18 -4.25
N ASP A 539 10.27 2.55 -5.13
CA ASP A 539 8.98 3.09 -5.56
C ASP A 539 7.97 3.15 -4.40
N ILE A 540 8.21 2.33 -3.36
CA ILE A 540 7.48 2.34 -2.10
C ILE A 540 8.04 3.45 -1.20
N VAL A 541 7.19 4.37 -0.74
CA VAL A 541 7.64 5.44 0.16
C VAL A 541 8.25 4.85 1.43
N LEU A 542 9.34 5.47 1.90
CA LEU A 542 10.06 5.00 3.09
C LEU A 542 9.13 4.75 4.30
N GLY A 543 8.16 5.63 4.52
CA GLY A 543 7.18 5.45 5.60
C GLY A 543 6.35 4.17 5.48
N ALA A 544 5.98 3.74 4.28
CA ALA A 544 5.22 2.52 4.06
C ALA A 544 6.08 1.29 4.33
N ARG A 545 7.35 1.33 3.92
CA ARG A 545 8.35 0.29 4.24
C ARG A 545 8.56 0.15 5.74
N ILE A 546 8.63 1.27 6.47
CA ILE A 546 8.71 1.29 7.94
C ILE A 546 7.43 0.71 8.58
N VAL A 547 6.26 1.13 8.12
CA VAL A 547 4.98 0.68 8.67
C VAL A 547 4.73 -0.80 8.39
N ALA A 548 5.11 -1.33 7.23
CA ALA A 548 4.99 -2.74 6.90
C ALA A 548 5.76 -3.63 7.89
N VAL A 549 7.00 -3.24 8.24
CA VAL A 549 7.80 -3.95 9.25
C VAL A 549 7.17 -3.85 10.65
N ALA A 550 6.71 -2.65 11.03
CA ALA A 550 6.07 -2.41 12.32
C ALA A 550 4.74 -3.19 12.48
N ASP A 551 3.92 -3.23 11.43
CA ASP A 551 2.65 -3.96 11.37
C ASP A 551 2.89 -5.47 11.47
N ALA A 552 3.77 -6.02 10.63
CA ALA A 552 4.11 -7.45 10.68
C ALA A 552 4.64 -7.87 12.06
N PHE A 553 5.48 -7.04 12.68
CA PHE A 553 5.97 -7.29 14.03
C PHE A 553 4.84 -7.31 15.07
N ASP A 554 3.91 -6.36 15.02
CA ASP A 554 2.75 -6.34 15.92
C ASP A 554 1.84 -7.55 15.71
N VAL A 555 1.63 -7.91 14.44
CA VAL A 555 0.83 -9.05 14.01
C VAL A 555 1.35 -10.36 14.61
N MET A 556 2.67 -10.56 14.57
CA MET A 556 3.36 -11.73 15.11
C MET A 556 3.36 -11.77 16.65
N THR A 557 3.54 -10.62 17.30
CA THR A 557 3.79 -10.56 18.76
C THR A 557 2.52 -10.37 19.60
N THR A 558 1.36 -10.20 18.99
CA THR A 558 0.07 -10.02 19.69
C THR A 558 -0.77 -11.30 19.65
N PRO A 559 -1.39 -11.73 20.77
CA PRO A 559 -2.25 -12.92 20.79
C PRO A 559 -3.48 -12.73 19.89
N ARG A 560 -3.87 -13.76 19.14
CA ARG A 560 -5.03 -13.73 18.20
C ARG A 560 -6.00 -14.89 18.47
N PRO A 561 -7.28 -14.79 18.07
CA PRO A 561 -8.29 -15.84 18.29
C PRO A 561 -7.92 -17.22 17.72
N TYR A 562 -7.04 -17.27 16.71
CA TYR A 562 -6.61 -18.50 16.04
C TYR A 562 -5.08 -18.71 16.06
N GLY A 563 -4.34 -18.00 16.92
CA GLY A 563 -2.88 -18.10 16.96
C GLY A 563 -2.24 -17.59 18.25
N THR A 564 -1.20 -18.29 18.69
CA THR A 564 -0.37 -17.87 19.83
C THR A 564 0.63 -16.79 19.38
N ALA A 565 0.81 -15.77 20.22
CA ALA A 565 1.83 -14.75 19.99
C ALA A 565 3.23 -15.40 19.97
N VAL A 566 4.06 -15.05 19.01
CA VAL A 566 5.46 -15.47 18.99
C VAL A 566 6.33 -14.52 19.82
N ALA A 567 7.44 -15.04 20.35
CA ALA A 567 8.37 -14.23 21.12
C ALA A 567 9.01 -13.13 20.24
N PRO A 568 9.30 -11.92 20.77
CA PRO A 568 9.91 -10.82 20.02
C PRO A 568 11.20 -11.19 19.27
N ALA A 569 12.01 -12.08 19.83
CA ALA A 569 13.23 -12.56 19.19
C ALA A 569 12.94 -13.44 17.95
N ALA A 570 11.92 -14.29 18.03
CA ALA A 570 11.48 -15.11 16.90
C ALA A 570 10.83 -14.26 15.80
N ALA A 571 9.99 -13.29 16.17
CA ALA A 571 9.41 -12.34 15.22
C ALA A 571 10.49 -11.55 14.46
N ARG A 572 11.59 -11.17 15.14
CA ARG A 572 12.74 -10.52 14.50
C ARG A 572 13.50 -11.44 13.54
N ALA A 573 13.65 -12.71 13.89
CA ALA A 573 14.26 -13.69 12.99
C ALA A 573 13.42 -13.87 11.72
N GLU A 574 12.08 -13.88 11.86
CA GLU A 574 11.16 -13.93 10.73
C GLU A 574 11.26 -12.69 9.83
N LEU A 575 11.31 -11.48 10.42
CA LEU A 575 11.52 -10.25 9.65
C LEU A 575 12.85 -10.28 8.89
N ALA A 576 13.91 -10.79 9.52
CA ALA A 576 15.22 -10.93 8.89
C ALA A 576 15.20 -11.95 7.74
N ALA A 577 14.48 -13.06 7.90
CA ALA A 577 14.35 -14.09 6.87
C ALA A 577 13.59 -13.60 5.63
N ASN A 578 12.66 -12.66 5.80
CA ASN A 578 11.85 -12.08 4.72
C ASN A 578 12.39 -10.72 4.22
N ALA A 579 13.59 -10.32 4.65
CA ALA A 579 14.24 -9.10 4.17
C ALA A 579 14.66 -9.25 2.69
N GLY A 580 14.34 -8.26 1.86
CA GLY A 580 14.57 -8.28 0.42
C GLY A 580 13.47 -8.96 -0.39
N GLY A 581 12.54 -9.67 0.28
CA GLY A 581 11.30 -10.16 -0.31
C GLY A 581 10.13 -9.26 0.10
N GLN A 582 9.50 -9.59 1.24
CA GLN A 582 8.40 -8.78 1.76
C GLN A 582 8.86 -7.41 2.28
N PHE A 583 10.01 -7.35 2.96
CA PHE A 583 10.44 -6.15 3.70
C PHE A 583 11.72 -5.53 3.13
N ASP A 584 11.82 -4.20 3.23
CA ASP A 584 13.06 -3.46 2.93
C ASP A 584 14.20 -3.92 3.85
N PRO A 585 15.34 -4.41 3.31
CA PRO A 585 16.49 -4.83 4.11
C PRO A 585 17.07 -3.73 5.02
N GLY A 586 17.08 -2.47 4.58
CA GLY A 586 17.55 -1.32 5.34
C GLY A 586 16.66 -1.02 6.54
N VAL A 587 15.34 -1.09 6.36
CA VAL A 587 14.36 -0.91 7.44
C VAL A 587 14.45 -2.06 8.45
N VAL A 588 14.55 -3.30 7.97
CA VAL A 588 14.71 -4.47 8.85
C VAL A 588 15.98 -4.35 9.68
N ARG A 589 17.11 -3.96 9.06
CA ARG A 589 18.38 -3.72 9.77
C ARG A 589 18.21 -2.66 10.87
N ALA A 590 17.62 -1.52 10.55
CA ALA A 590 17.34 -0.48 11.53
C ALA A 590 16.45 -1.00 12.66
N PHE A 591 15.38 -1.76 12.34
CA PHE A 591 14.55 -2.35 13.37
C PHE A 591 15.32 -3.32 14.28
N LEU A 592 16.22 -4.14 13.74
CA LEU A 592 17.03 -5.10 14.50
C LEU A 592 18.03 -4.43 15.45
N GLU A 593 18.55 -3.26 15.09
CA GLU A 593 19.46 -2.45 15.92
C GLU A 593 18.76 -1.82 17.15
N VAL A 594 17.43 -1.66 17.12
CA VAL A 594 16.68 -1.22 18.29
C VAL A 594 16.84 -2.24 19.42
N SER A 595 17.22 -1.82 20.62
CA SER A 595 17.36 -2.76 21.74
C SER A 595 16.02 -3.43 22.11
N LEU A 596 16.00 -4.74 22.41
CA LEU A 596 14.80 -5.47 22.87
C LEU A 596 14.14 -4.82 24.11
N GLY A 597 14.93 -4.17 24.98
CA GLY A 597 14.40 -3.43 26.14
C GLY A 597 13.62 -2.17 25.76
N ARG A 598 13.94 -1.52 24.62
CA ARG A 598 13.15 -0.40 24.07
C ARG A 598 11.86 -0.92 23.43
N VAL A 599 11.93 -2.00 22.65
CA VAL A 599 10.75 -2.66 22.05
C VAL A 599 9.77 -3.14 23.13
N ARG A 600 10.29 -3.74 24.22
CA ARG A 600 9.46 -4.19 25.36
C ARG A 600 8.79 -3.04 26.11
N ARG A 601 9.45 -1.89 26.22
CA ARG A 601 8.82 -0.69 26.79
C ARG A 601 7.73 -0.14 25.88
N ALA A 602 7.93 -0.16 24.56
CA ALA A 602 6.91 0.24 23.59
C ALA A 602 5.69 -0.70 23.56
N MET A 603 5.87 -2.00 23.82
CA MET A 603 4.77 -2.98 24.00
C MET A 603 3.84 -2.70 25.19
N GLY A 604 4.29 -1.94 26.19
CA GLY A 604 3.54 -1.68 27.43
C GLY A 604 3.59 -2.85 28.45
N MET A 605 3.19 -2.59 29.70
CA MET A 605 3.36 -3.55 30.82
C MET A 605 2.26 -4.62 30.95
N LEU A 606 1.26 -4.64 30.06
CA LEU A 606 0.08 -5.52 30.21
C LEU A 606 0.27 -7.00 29.80
N PRO A 607 1.20 -7.40 28.91
CA PRO A 607 1.46 -8.83 28.70
C PRO A 607 1.99 -9.52 29.96
N ALA A 608 2.63 -8.77 30.87
CA ALA A 608 3.18 -9.30 32.12
C ALA A 608 2.11 -9.57 33.20
N LEU A 609 0.92 -8.96 33.09
CA LEU A 609 -0.18 -9.13 34.07
C LEU A 609 -1.22 -10.18 33.64
N ALA A 610 -1.21 -10.59 32.37
CA ALA A 610 -2.11 -11.64 31.86
C ALA A 610 -1.84 -13.04 32.48
N GLY A 611 -0.73 -13.19 33.22
CA GLY A 611 -0.37 -14.42 33.94
C GLY A 611 -0.77 -14.44 35.43
N VAL A 612 -1.45 -13.42 35.97
CA VAL A 612 -1.84 -13.41 37.39
C VAL A 612 -3.33 -13.68 37.53
N SER A 613 -3.67 -14.92 37.89
CA SER A 613 -5.00 -15.40 38.27
C SER A 613 -5.51 -14.81 39.60
N ALA A 614 -5.36 -13.49 39.80
CA ALA A 614 -5.65 -12.81 41.07
C ALA A 614 -7.15 -12.82 41.46
N LEU A 615 -8.05 -13.13 40.52
CA LEU A 615 -9.48 -13.19 40.81
C LEU A 615 -9.90 -14.42 41.63
N ALA A 616 -9.10 -15.49 41.65
CA ALA A 616 -9.40 -16.69 42.43
C ALA A 616 -9.31 -16.47 43.95
N PHE A 617 -8.55 -15.48 44.40
CA PHE A 617 -8.34 -15.19 45.82
C PHE A 617 -9.45 -14.34 46.45
N LEU A 618 -10.28 -13.65 45.65
CA LEU A 618 -11.34 -12.77 46.17
C LEU A 618 -12.66 -13.47 46.50
N VAL A 619 -12.86 -14.72 46.05
CA VAL A 619 -14.13 -15.47 46.26
C VAL A 619 -14.07 -16.38 47.50
N ALA A 620 -12.87 -16.65 48.03
CA ALA A 620 -12.66 -17.52 49.18
C ALA A 620 -13.37 -17.09 50.50
N PRO A 621 -13.66 -15.81 50.80
CA PRO A 621 -14.26 -15.45 52.09
C PRO A 621 -15.80 -15.62 52.15
N VAL A 622 -16.51 -15.71 51.02
CA VAL A 622 -17.99 -15.67 51.00
C VAL A 622 -18.62 -17.02 51.41
N VAL A 623 -17.86 -18.10 51.45
CA VAL A 623 -18.34 -19.46 51.79
C VAL A 623 -18.40 -19.73 53.31
N ARG A 624 -18.05 -18.75 54.16
CA ARG A 624 -18.04 -18.91 55.63
C ARG A 624 -19.30 -18.46 56.39
N LEU A 625 -20.39 -18.08 55.72
CA LEU A 625 -21.67 -17.78 56.38
C LEU A 625 -22.69 -18.94 56.24
N GLY A 626 -22.89 -19.67 57.33
CA GLY A 626 -24.14 -20.37 57.68
C GLY A 626 -24.46 -21.72 57.00
N ARG A 627 -24.80 -22.72 57.82
CA ARG A 627 -25.22 -24.08 57.40
C ARG A 627 -26.45 -24.11 56.47
N TRP A 628 -27.24 -23.05 56.41
CA TRP A 628 -28.45 -22.93 55.58
C TRP A 628 -28.16 -22.49 54.12
N ALA A 629 -26.92 -22.09 53.79
CA ALA A 629 -26.56 -21.60 52.45
C ALA A 629 -26.00 -22.66 51.48
N ARG A 630 -25.79 -23.90 51.96
CA ARG A 630 -25.09 -24.96 51.19
C ARG A 630 -25.80 -25.44 49.91
N PRO A 631 -27.14 -25.64 49.86
CA PRO A 631 -27.79 -26.01 48.61
C PRO A 631 -27.95 -24.83 47.63
N MET A 632 -27.83 -23.58 48.08
CA MET A 632 -27.87 -22.38 47.22
C MET A 632 -26.50 -21.97 46.68
N ALA A 633 -25.39 -22.32 47.35
CA ALA A 633 -24.05 -22.02 46.87
C ALA A 633 -23.75 -22.69 45.51
N LEU A 634 -24.33 -23.85 45.21
CA LEU A 634 -24.18 -24.52 43.91
C LEU A 634 -24.97 -23.82 42.79
N ALA A 635 -26.07 -23.12 43.12
CA ALA A 635 -26.86 -22.33 42.18
C ALA A 635 -26.32 -20.89 42.02
N GLY A 636 -25.66 -20.33 43.03
CA GLY A 636 -25.03 -19.01 42.96
C GLY A 636 -23.72 -19.00 42.15
N VAL A 637 -22.96 -20.11 42.18
CA VAL A 637 -21.71 -20.24 41.42
C VAL A 637 -21.94 -20.35 39.90
N THR A 638 -23.09 -20.87 39.46
CA THR A 638 -23.45 -20.90 38.03
C THR A 638 -23.97 -19.55 37.51
N VAL A 639 -24.44 -18.66 38.38
CA VAL A 639 -24.98 -17.34 37.99
C VAL A 639 -23.92 -16.22 38.06
N ALA A 640 -22.93 -16.32 38.96
CA ALA A 640 -21.80 -15.39 38.95
C ALA A 640 -20.90 -15.57 37.71
N GLY A 641 -20.88 -16.77 37.11
CA GLY A 641 -20.22 -17.01 35.84
C GLY A 641 -20.91 -16.34 34.65
N SER A 642 -22.25 -16.21 34.66
CA SER A 642 -23.00 -15.82 33.45
C SER A 642 -23.08 -14.31 33.20
N VAL A 643 -22.72 -13.44 34.15
CA VAL A 643 -22.62 -11.98 33.91
C VAL A 643 -21.25 -11.59 33.31
N THR A 644 -20.27 -12.50 33.32
CA THR A 644 -18.96 -12.32 32.64
C THR A 644 -18.78 -13.15 31.37
N VAL A 645 -19.68 -14.08 31.03
CA VAL A 645 -19.48 -15.04 29.92
C VAL A 645 -19.76 -14.46 28.51
N ALA A 646 -20.08 -13.17 28.36
CA ALA A 646 -20.00 -12.52 27.04
C ALA A 646 -18.55 -12.18 26.61
N ALA A 647 -17.55 -12.39 27.48
CA ALA A 647 -16.14 -12.28 27.14
C ALA A 647 -15.37 -13.47 27.72
N ILE A 648 -14.77 -14.27 26.83
CA ILE A 648 -13.93 -15.45 27.09
C ILE A 648 -14.74 -16.76 27.18
N GLU A 649 -15.06 -17.32 26.01
CA GLU A 649 -15.06 -18.78 25.89
C GLU A 649 -13.61 -19.26 25.80
N LEU A 650 -13.12 -19.88 26.87
CA LEU A 650 -11.98 -20.79 26.82
C LEU A 650 -12.54 -22.19 27.07
N PRO A 651 -12.30 -23.18 26.19
CA PRO A 651 -12.64 -24.55 26.51
C PRO A 651 -11.78 -25.02 27.68
N ALA A 652 -12.42 -25.60 28.69
CA ALA A 652 -11.74 -26.31 29.76
C ALA A 652 -11.05 -27.55 29.16
N VAL A 653 -9.75 -27.45 28.91
CA VAL A 653 -8.90 -28.61 28.64
C VAL A 653 -8.29 -29.01 29.97
N THR A 654 -8.78 -30.12 30.52
CA THR A 654 -8.03 -30.91 31.51
C THR A 654 -6.69 -31.30 30.90
N ALA A 655 -5.59 -30.82 31.49
CA ALA A 655 -4.26 -31.23 31.07
C ALA A 655 -4.08 -32.74 31.40
N PRO A 656 -3.78 -33.61 30.42
CA PRO A 656 -3.15 -34.87 30.74
C PRO A 656 -1.67 -34.61 31.05
N ALA A 657 -1.12 -35.47 31.90
CA ALA A 657 0.26 -35.41 32.35
C ALA A 657 1.26 -35.41 31.18
N VAL A 658 2.34 -34.66 31.40
CA VAL A 658 3.50 -34.53 30.51
C VAL A 658 4.11 -35.91 30.22
N VAL A 659 4.07 -36.30 28.94
CA VAL A 659 5.10 -37.17 28.34
C VAL A 659 5.64 -36.41 27.14
N ALA A 660 6.94 -36.16 27.15
CA ALA A 660 7.64 -35.41 26.10
C ALA A 660 7.56 -36.17 24.76
N ALA A 661 6.97 -35.53 23.75
CA ALA A 661 7.00 -35.95 22.36
C ALA A 661 7.70 -34.86 21.51
N PRO A 662 8.44 -35.22 20.45
CA PRO A 662 9.20 -34.27 19.64
C PRO A 662 8.26 -33.32 18.87
N ALA A 663 8.76 -32.10 18.62
CA ALA A 663 8.02 -30.97 18.06
C ALA A 663 7.22 -31.30 16.79
N PRO A 664 5.97 -30.82 16.65
CA PRO A 664 5.22 -30.93 15.40
C PRO A 664 5.66 -29.84 14.42
N HIS A 665 5.88 -30.25 13.17
CA HIS A 665 6.10 -29.36 12.04
C HIS A 665 4.94 -28.38 11.88
N VAL A 666 5.26 -27.09 11.87
CA VAL A 666 4.32 -26.00 11.55
C VAL A 666 3.87 -26.15 10.09
N ARG A 667 2.57 -26.37 9.89
CA ARG A 667 1.91 -26.28 8.59
C ARG A 667 1.95 -24.83 8.11
N ARG A 668 2.54 -24.63 6.92
CA ARG A 668 2.47 -23.40 6.12
C ARG A 668 1.00 -23.08 5.77
N PRO A 669 0.56 -21.81 5.79
CA PRO A 669 -0.59 -21.41 5.00
C PRO A 669 -0.18 -21.31 3.52
N PHE A 670 -0.89 -22.06 2.68
CA PHE A 670 -1.06 -21.92 1.22
C PHE A 670 0.19 -21.66 0.35
N ALA A 671 0.86 -22.75 -0.03
CA ALA A 671 1.56 -22.84 -1.32
C ALA A 671 0.68 -23.63 -2.30
N PHE A 672 0.55 -23.12 -3.53
CA PHE A 672 -0.13 -23.82 -4.63
C PHE A 672 0.53 -25.19 -4.87
N ARG A 673 -0.31 -26.21 -5.04
CA ARG A 673 0.07 -27.62 -5.16
C ARG A 673 0.36 -27.95 -6.62
N SER A 674 1.62 -28.18 -6.99
CA SER A 674 1.98 -28.83 -8.25
C SER A 674 1.94 -30.37 -8.09
N VAL A 675 1.33 -31.04 -9.06
CA VAL A 675 1.16 -32.50 -9.14
C VAL A 675 2.44 -33.13 -9.69
N PRO A 676 3.02 -34.18 -9.08
CA PRO A 676 4.13 -34.90 -9.71
C PRO A 676 3.62 -36.13 -10.48
N SER A 677 3.99 -36.18 -11.76
CA SER A 677 3.92 -37.37 -12.61
C SER A 677 5.12 -38.29 -12.37
N ARG A 678 4.84 -39.59 -12.21
CA ARG A 678 5.80 -40.71 -12.17
C ARG A 678 6.54 -40.85 -13.50
N PRO A 679 7.78 -41.41 -13.51
CA PRO A 679 7.89 -42.84 -13.81
C PRO A 679 9.07 -43.58 -13.14
N GLY A 680 8.95 -44.91 -13.09
CA GLY A 680 10.10 -45.81 -13.34
C GLY A 680 10.86 -46.38 -12.15
N THR A 681 10.45 -47.56 -11.72
CA THR A 681 11.17 -48.58 -10.93
C THR A 681 12.60 -48.88 -11.42
N VAL A 682 13.54 -49.15 -10.51
CA VAL A 682 14.32 -50.41 -10.36
C VAL A 682 15.04 -50.42 -8.99
N SER A 683 14.87 -51.51 -8.23
CA SER A 683 15.59 -51.94 -7.01
C SER A 683 16.81 -52.79 -7.41
N PRO A 684 17.86 -53.08 -6.60
CA PRO A 684 17.71 -53.69 -5.27
C PRO A 684 18.80 -53.45 -4.19
N ALA A 685 18.49 -54.00 -3.01
CA ALA A 685 19.38 -54.62 -2.02
C ALA A 685 20.02 -53.77 -0.88
N ALA A 686 19.36 -53.87 0.29
CA ALA A 686 19.97 -53.94 1.63
C ALA A 686 20.58 -55.37 1.85
N PRO A 687 21.25 -55.74 2.97
CA PRO A 687 21.19 -55.15 4.32
C PRO A 687 22.50 -55.12 5.14
N ALA A 688 22.47 -54.51 6.33
CA ALA A 688 22.69 -55.20 7.64
C ALA A 688 23.13 -54.26 8.79
N THR A 689 22.32 -54.29 9.86
CA THR A 689 22.65 -54.27 11.32
C THR A 689 23.42 -53.13 12.00
N ALA A 690 22.78 -52.58 13.05
CA ALA A 690 23.33 -51.86 14.20
C ALA A 690 24.09 -52.84 15.18
N PRO A 691 24.71 -52.44 16.33
CA PRO A 691 24.10 -51.60 17.38
C PRO A 691 25.02 -50.69 18.26
N ALA A 692 24.33 -49.76 18.95
CA ALA A 692 24.40 -49.30 20.35
C ALA A 692 25.74 -48.92 21.06
N GLY A 693 25.67 -47.83 21.85
CA GLY A 693 26.41 -47.72 23.13
C GLY A 693 26.81 -46.33 23.62
N SER A 694 26.00 -45.75 24.51
CA SER A 694 26.38 -45.11 25.81
C SER A 694 27.31 -43.87 25.82
N SER A 695 26.81 -42.64 26.07
CA SER A 695 26.56 -41.95 27.37
C SER A 695 27.80 -41.48 28.15
N VAL A 696 27.78 -40.21 28.63
CA VAL A 696 28.30 -39.67 29.92
C VAL A 696 28.72 -38.18 29.76
N VAL A 697 27.91 -37.23 30.27
CA VAL A 697 28.11 -36.34 31.45
C VAL A 697 28.94 -35.05 31.19
N VAL A 698 28.31 -33.93 31.53
CA VAL A 698 28.83 -32.54 31.68
C VAL A 698 29.10 -32.32 33.19
N PRO A 699 30.08 -31.50 33.64
CA PRO A 699 29.69 -30.15 34.08
C PRO A 699 30.73 -29.00 33.95
N ALA A 700 30.14 -27.83 33.70
CA ALA A 700 30.42 -26.42 34.05
C ALA A 700 31.65 -25.97 34.89
N GLY A 701 32.13 -24.76 34.57
CA GLY A 701 32.88 -23.85 35.48
C GLY A 701 33.00 -22.43 34.91
N TRP A 702 32.69 -21.41 35.71
CA TRP A 702 32.45 -20.00 35.34
C TRP A 702 33.68 -19.06 35.48
N ARG A 703 33.84 -18.14 34.49
CA ARG A 703 34.21 -16.69 34.57
C ARG A 703 35.60 -16.24 35.12
N PRO A 704 36.02 -14.94 35.02
CA PRO A 704 35.93 -13.92 33.95
C PRO A 704 37.18 -12.97 33.81
N LEU A 705 37.11 -11.95 32.92
CA LEU A 705 37.86 -10.65 32.88
C LEU A 705 39.36 -10.74 32.44
N ALA A 706 40.01 -9.79 31.74
CA ALA A 706 39.68 -8.52 31.10
C ALA A 706 40.89 -8.04 30.23
N THR A 707 40.60 -7.25 29.19
CA THR A 707 41.29 -6.03 28.70
C THR A 707 42.79 -5.95 28.29
N THR A 708 43.00 -5.04 27.32
CA THR A 708 44.24 -4.36 26.84
C THR A 708 45.15 -5.20 25.94
N GLY A 709 45.77 -4.70 24.87
CA GLY A 709 45.86 -3.38 24.25
C GLY A 709 46.61 -3.52 22.91
N THR A 710 46.35 -2.59 22.01
CA THR A 710 46.91 -2.34 20.66
C THR A 710 48.42 -1.98 20.66
N PRO A 711 49.09 -1.66 19.53
CA PRO A 711 49.29 -2.37 18.25
C PRO A 711 50.77 -2.27 17.73
N THR A 712 50.99 -2.44 16.42
CA THR A 712 52.15 -2.05 15.54
C THR A 712 53.42 -2.95 15.47
N PRO A 713 54.24 -2.91 14.39
CA PRO A 713 53.96 -2.73 12.94
C PRO A 713 54.81 -3.63 11.98
N LEU A 714 54.21 -4.01 10.84
CA LEU A 714 54.63 -3.90 9.41
C LEU A 714 56.09 -4.19 8.89
N VAL A 715 56.11 -4.91 7.73
CA VAL A 715 57.00 -4.94 6.51
C VAL A 715 58.32 -5.77 6.52
N PRO A 716 58.92 -6.16 5.36
CA PRO A 716 58.48 -7.11 4.29
C PRO A 716 59.59 -8.11 3.82
N ALA A 717 59.30 -8.91 2.77
CA ALA A 717 60.13 -9.21 1.57
C ALA A 717 60.16 -10.72 1.22
N THR A 718 59.52 -11.17 0.14
CA THR A 718 59.94 -11.31 -1.28
C THR A 718 60.60 -12.65 -1.63
N PHE A 719 60.19 -13.18 -2.79
CA PHE A 719 60.82 -14.18 -3.68
C PHE A 719 60.38 -15.67 -3.62
N LEU A 720 59.64 -16.02 -4.68
CA LEU A 720 59.37 -17.33 -5.32
C LEU A 720 60.66 -17.98 -5.89
N PRO A 721 60.61 -19.12 -6.62
CA PRO A 721 59.89 -20.41 -6.45
C PRO A 721 60.83 -21.64 -6.68
N ALA A 722 60.36 -22.87 -6.45
CA ALA A 722 60.40 -24.00 -7.41
C ALA A 722 60.21 -25.41 -6.76
N THR A 723 59.20 -26.10 -7.29
CA THR A 723 59.13 -27.52 -7.68
C THR A 723 59.11 -28.68 -6.65
N ARG A 724 57.92 -29.32 -6.67
CA ARG A 724 57.63 -30.77 -6.86
C ARG A 724 57.52 -31.70 -5.63
N PRO A 725 56.70 -32.78 -5.75
CA PRO A 725 55.67 -33.09 -4.74
C PRO A 725 55.83 -34.49 -4.10
N ILE A 726 55.07 -34.76 -3.03
CA ILE A 726 54.16 -35.91 -2.83
C ILE A 726 53.59 -35.92 -1.39
N SER A 727 52.25 -35.87 -1.34
CA SER A 727 51.24 -36.42 -0.42
C SER A 727 51.49 -36.64 1.08
N VAL A 728 50.72 -35.91 1.90
CA VAL A 728 50.16 -36.39 3.18
C VAL A 728 48.70 -35.93 3.32
N THR A 729 47.90 -36.80 3.93
CA THR A 729 46.44 -36.99 3.83
C THR A 729 45.65 -36.28 4.95
N THR A 730 44.34 -36.08 4.70
CA THR A 730 43.20 -35.72 5.61
C THR A 730 42.79 -34.23 5.70
N PRO A 731 41.48 -33.90 5.89
CA PRO A 731 40.57 -33.59 4.79
C PRO A 731 40.07 -32.13 4.84
N PHE A 732 40.26 -31.40 3.75
CA PHE A 732 39.66 -30.08 3.55
C PHE A 732 38.25 -30.24 2.95
N PRO A 733 37.24 -29.45 3.36
CA PRO A 733 35.96 -29.40 2.68
C PRO A 733 36.15 -28.96 1.22
N PRO A 734 35.38 -29.50 0.26
CA PRO A 734 35.58 -29.20 -1.14
C PRO A 734 35.35 -27.70 -1.42
N PRO A 735 36.11 -27.09 -2.35
CA PRO A 735 35.81 -25.75 -2.81
C PRO A 735 34.39 -25.70 -3.37
N PRO A 736 33.67 -24.57 -3.21
CA PRO A 736 32.33 -24.43 -3.75
C PRO A 736 32.36 -24.75 -5.25
N ALA A 737 31.43 -25.61 -5.67
CA ALA A 737 31.24 -25.94 -7.07
C ALA A 737 31.21 -24.64 -7.90
N ALA A 738 31.88 -24.66 -9.05
CA ALA A 738 31.78 -23.58 -10.03
C ALA A 738 30.30 -23.18 -10.16
N PRO A 739 29.97 -21.86 -10.18
CA PRO A 739 28.59 -21.43 -10.31
C PRO A 739 27.99 -22.16 -11.50
N ALA A 740 26.85 -22.80 -11.26
CA ALA A 740 26.08 -23.43 -12.31
C ALA A 740 25.95 -22.44 -13.49
N PRO A 741 26.01 -22.91 -14.75
CA PRO A 741 25.77 -22.03 -15.87
C PRO A 741 24.46 -21.26 -15.61
N PRO A 742 24.40 -19.97 -15.99
CA PRO A 742 23.25 -19.14 -15.68
C PRO A 742 21.98 -19.89 -16.05
N ALA A 743 21.02 -19.96 -15.12
CA ALA A 743 19.71 -20.50 -15.42
C ALA A 743 19.20 -19.76 -16.66
N GLY A 744 19.01 -20.52 -17.74
CA GLY A 744 18.36 -20.01 -18.94
C GLY A 744 16.87 -19.84 -18.69
N PRO A 745 16.11 -19.44 -19.72
CA PRO A 745 14.69 -19.22 -19.58
C PRO A 745 13.95 -20.48 -19.11
N THR A 746 12.91 -20.32 -18.31
CA THR A 746 12.01 -21.40 -17.94
C THR A 746 10.83 -21.38 -18.91
N ALA A 747 10.83 -22.33 -19.85
CA ALA A 747 9.74 -22.49 -20.81
C ALA A 747 8.62 -23.35 -20.19
N ALA A 748 7.45 -22.75 -19.96
CA ALA A 748 6.31 -23.41 -19.34
C ALA A 748 5.55 -24.29 -20.36
N PRO A 749 4.87 -25.36 -19.91
CA PRO A 749 4.06 -26.16 -20.81
C PRO A 749 2.77 -25.41 -21.20
N ASP A 750 2.42 -25.49 -22.48
CA ASP A 750 1.24 -24.83 -23.07
C ASP A 750 0.17 -25.84 -23.47
N HIS A 751 -1.08 -25.41 -23.38
CA HIS A 751 -2.24 -26.20 -23.79
C HIS A 751 -3.19 -25.39 -24.67
N ALA A 752 -3.75 -26.04 -25.70
CA ALA A 752 -4.77 -25.44 -26.56
C ALA A 752 -5.79 -26.50 -27.01
N VAL A 753 -6.98 -26.04 -27.41
CA VAL A 753 -8.06 -26.90 -27.92
C VAL A 753 -8.50 -26.40 -29.29
N THR A 754 -8.69 -27.31 -30.24
CA THR A 754 -9.23 -26.98 -31.57
C THR A 754 -10.23 -28.02 -32.06
N LYS A 755 -11.11 -27.64 -33.00
CA LYS A 755 -12.10 -28.52 -33.61
C LYS A 755 -11.64 -28.96 -35.00
N GLY A 756 -11.39 -30.26 -35.18
CA GLY A 756 -10.90 -30.83 -36.44
C GLY A 756 -9.72 -30.07 -37.05
N HIS A 757 -9.87 -29.59 -38.30
CA HIS A 757 -8.81 -28.92 -39.08
C HIS A 757 -8.70 -27.40 -38.85
N HIS A 758 -9.44 -26.82 -37.90
CA HIS A 758 -9.37 -25.38 -37.64
C HIS A 758 -8.01 -25.00 -37.02
N PRO A 759 -7.33 -23.95 -37.53
CA PRO A 759 -6.06 -23.51 -36.97
C PRO A 759 -6.29 -22.83 -35.61
N VAL A 760 -5.44 -23.16 -34.63
CA VAL A 760 -5.46 -22.57 -33.28
C VAL A 760 -4.17 -21.81 -33.02
N ARG A 761 -4.28 -20.60 -32.45
CA ARG A 761 -3.14 -19.78 -32.00
C ARG A 761 -2.82 -20.11 -30.55
N ILE A 762 -1.52 -20.23 -30.25
CA ILE A 762 -1.00 -20.65 -28.95
C ILE A 762 0.05 -19.61 -28.54
N ALA A 763 -0.22 -18.87 -27.46
CA ALA A 763 0.63 -17.80 -26.96
C ALA A 763 1.74 -18.33 -26.04
N VAL A 764 2.66 -19.10 -26.60
CA VAL A 764 3.68 -19.85 -25.86
C VAL A 764 4.65 -19.01 -25.02
N LEU A 765 4.81 -17.71 -25.32
CA LEU A 765 5.66 -16.82 -24.52
C LEU A 765 4.92 -16.13 -23.36
N ALA A 766 3.60 -16.32 -23.23
CA ALA A 766 2.80 -15.60 -22.23
C ALA A 766 3.04 -16.08 -20.79
N ASN A 767 3.53 -17.31 -20.63
CA ASN A 767 3.80 -18.00 -19.38
C ASN A 767 5.29 -18.39 -19.22
N ASP A 768 6.14 -18.02 -20.17
CA ASP A 768 7.58 -18.22 -20.12
C ASP A 768 8.25 -17.09 -19.34
N VAL A 769 9.21 -17.43 -18.48
CA VAL A 769 9.92 -16.45 -17.64
C VAL A 769 11.40 -16.70 -17.63
N ASP A 770 12.18 -15.61 -17.61
CA ASP A 770 13.59 -15.64 -17.26
C ASP A 770 13.82 -14.56 -16.19
N HIS A 771 14.37 -14.98 -15.06
CA HIS A 771 14.56 -14.11 -13.89
C HIS A 771 15.85 -13.30 -13.95
N VAL A 772 16.67 -13.52 -14.98
CA VAL A 772 18.03 -12.97 -15.09
C VAL A 772 18.22 -12.17 -16.37
N ALA A 773 17.46 -12.46 -17.44
CA ALA A 773 17.50 -11.75 -18.71
C ALA A 773 16.13 -11.70 -19.39
N ALA A 774 15.93 -10.78 -20.33
CA ALA A 774 14.69 -10.73 -21.11
C ALA A 774 14.64 -11.86 -22.14
N LEU A 775 13.48 -12.47 -22.34
CA LEU A 775 13.24 -13.38 -23.47
C LEU A 775 13.36 -12.60 -24.78
N VAL A 776 13.95 -13.21 -25.81
CA VAL A 776 14.04 -12.64 -27.16
C VAL A 776 12.90 -13.22 -27.99
N PRO A 777 11.82 -12.48 -28.25
CA PRO A 777 10.62 -13.02 -28.92
C PRO A 777 10.90 -13.61 -30.31
N ASN A 778 11.85 -13.01 -31.04
CA ASN A 778 12.25 -13.47 -32.38
C ASN A 778 13.12 -14.73 -32.39
N SER A 779 13.52 -15.25 -31.21
CA SER A 779 14.26 -16.52 -31.09
C SER A 779 13.35 -17.75 -31.10
N LEU A 780 12.03 -17.54 -31.10
CA LEU A 780 11.03 -18.61 -31.05
C LEU A 780 11.08 -19.50 -32.29
N THR A 781 11.38 -20.79 -32.09
CA THR A 781 11.47 -21.79 -33.16
C THR A 781 10.81 -23.11 -32.74
N ILE A 782 10.39 -23.94 -33.71
CA ILE A 782 9.86 -25.28 -33.42
C ILE A 782 11.04 -26.22 -33.22
N ALA A 783 11.19 -26.75 -32.01
CA ALA A 783 12.27 -27.66 -31.63
C ALA A 783 11.96 -29.10 -32.07
N ALA A 784 10.70 -29.53 -31.95
CA ALA A 784 10.22 -30.82 -32.43
C ALA A 784 8.82 -30.62 -33.02
N ALA A 785 8.61 -31.04 -34.28
CA ALA A 785 7.34 -30.91 -34.97
C ALA A 785 6.29 -31.90 -34.43
N PRO A 786 4.98 -31.58 -34.53
CA PRO A 786 3.93 -32.51 -34.13
C PRO A 786 3.90 -33.75 -35.04
N ALA A 787 3.55 -34.90 -34.47
CA ALA A 787 3.43 -36.16 -35.21
C ALA A 787 2.27 -36.17 -36.23
N VAL A 788 1.23 -35.35 -35.98
CA VAL A 788 0.06 -35.17 -36.84
C VAL A 788 -0.23 -33.68 -36.95
N GLY A 789 -0.53 -33.16 -38.15
CA GLY A 789 -0.73 -31.74 -38.38
C GLY A 789 0.54 -30.92 -38.65
N ARG A 790 0.39 -29.60 -38.72
CA ARG A 790 1.49 -28.65 -38.96
C ARG A 790 1.46 -27.56 -37.90
N ALA A 791 2.61 -27.33 -37.26
CA ALA A 791 2.85 -26.17 -36.41
C ALA A 791 3.73 -25.16 -37.16
N ARG A 792 3.47 -23.86 -36.97
CA ARG A 792 4.29 -22.76 -37.50
C ARG A 792 4.38 -21.62 -36.49
N VAL A 793 5.50 -20.90 -36.50
CA VAL A 793 5.65 -19.68 -35.69
C VAL A 793 4.83 -18.55 -36.32
N THR A 794 4.11 -17.79 -35.51
CA THR A 794 3.34 -16.62 -35.95
C THR A 794 3.76 -15.39 -35.18
N GLY A 795 4.50 -14.52 -35.86
CA GLY A 795 5.06 -13.31 -35.25
C GLY A 795 6.03 -13.64 -34.12
N ALA A 796 6.24 -12.66 -33.25
CA ALA A 796 7.25 -12.76 -32.20
C ALA A 796 6.74 -13.48 -30.92
N HIS A 797 5.44 -13.76 -30.79
CA HIS A 797 4.83 -14.11 -29.50
C HIS A 797 3.99 -15.40 -29.48
N GLY A 798 3.92 -16.17 -30.56
CA GLY A 798 3.07 -17.37 -30.55
C GLY A 798 3.26 -18.33 -31.72
N LEU A 799 2.64 -19.49 -31.59
CA LEU A 799 2.61 -20.55 -32.59
C LEU A 799 1.18 -20.72 -33.12
N ILE A 800 1.04 -21.19 -34.36
CA ILE A 800 -0.22 -21.74 -34.89
C ILE A 800 -0.05 -23.23 -35.12
N TYR A 801 -0.99 -24.01 -34.63
CA TYR A 801 -1.14 -25.42 -34.98
C TYR A 801 -2.39 -25.64 -35.84
N GLN A 802 -2.30 -26.52 -36.83
CA GLN A 802 -3.40 -26.94 -37.68
C GLN A 802 -3.33 -28.45 -37.93
N ALA A 803 -4.40 -29.19 -37.65
CA ALA A 803 -4.47 -30.62 -37.95
C ALA A 803 -4.46 -30.87 -39.47
N SER A 804 -3.83 -31.96 -39.91
CA SER A 804 -3.70 -32.32 -41.32
C SER A 804 -4.95 -32.98 -41.91
N ASP A 805 -5.84 -33.49 -41.06
CA ASP A 805 -7.09 -34.16 -41.43
C ASP A 805 -8.23 -33.57 -40.58
N SER A 806 -9.38 -33.29 -41.21
CA SER A 806 -10.59 -32.82 -40.56
C SER A 806 -11.27 -33.86 -39.66
N HIS A 807 -10.93 -35.14 -39.79
CA HIS A 807 -11.49 -36.25 -39.02
C HIS A 807 -10.61 -36.70 -37.84
N PHE A 808 -9.38 -36.18 -37.73
CA PHE A 808 -8.50 -36.53 -36.62
C PHE A 808 -9.09 -36.02 -35.30
N ARG A 809 -9.22 -36.92 -34.32
CA ARG A 809 -9.57 -36.59 -32.94
C ARG A 809 -8.54 -37.21 -32.00
N GLY A 810 -7.98 -36.41 -31.10
CA GLY A 810 -6.94 -36.85 -30.19
C GLY A 810 -6.01 -35.74 -29.73
N VAL A 811 -5.07 -36.10 -28.86
CA VAL A 811 -4.10 -35.17 -28.27
C VAL A 811 -2.80 -35.21 -29.06
N VAL A 812 -2.34 -34.04 -29.51
CA VAL A 812 -1.07 -33.89 -30.22
C VAL A 812 -0.09 -33.10 -29.36
N ALA A 813 1.15 -33.56 -29.24
CA ALA A 813 2.20 -32.86 -28.52
C ALA A 813 3.38 -32.53 -29.43
N PHE A 814 3.97 -31.35 -29.22
CA PHE A 814 5.17 -30.88 -29.91
C PHE A 814 5.97 -29.93 -29.02
N SER A 815 7.14 -29.47 -29.45
CA SER A 815 8.02 -28.64 -28.61
C SER A 815 8.57 -27.44 -29.37
N TYR A 816 8.76 -26.34 -28.66
CA TYR A 816 9.36 -25.10 -29.17
C TYR A 816 10.60 -24.74 -28.37
N ARG A 817 11.43 -23.87 -28.94
CA ARG A 817 12.62 -23.32 -28.31
C ARG A 817 12.51 -21.80 -28.26
N VAL A 818 12.91 -21.22 -27.13
CA VAL A 818 13.06 -19.77 -26.92
C VAL A 818 14.39 -19.49 -26.22
N CYS A 819 15.00 -18.34 -26.50
CA CYS A 819 16.27 -17.90 -25.91
C CYS A 819 16.14 -16.52 -25.25
N ASP A 820 17.03 -16.22 -24.31
CA ASP A 820 17.15 -14.91 -23.64
C ASP A 820 18.16 -13.98 -24.34
N THR A 821 18.29 -12.74 -23.86
CA THR A 821 19.25 -11.75 -24.38
C THR A 821 20.72 -12.12 -24.13
N ARG A 822 21.01 -13.16 -23.34
CA ARG A 822 22.36 -13.69 -23.09
C ARG A 822 22.70 -14.90 -23.96
N GLY A 823 21.75 -15.37 -24.78
CA GLY A 823 21.90 -16.53 -25.66
C GLY A 823 21.62 -17.89 -24.99
N ALA A 824 21.11 -17.91 -23.75
CA ALA A 824 20.68 -19.14 -23.11
C ALA A 824 19.29 -19.54 -23.63
N CYS A 825 19.10 -20.81 -24.03
CA CYS A 825 17.86 -21.29 -24.63
C CYS A 825 17.23 -22.42 -23.83
N SER A 826 15.89 -22.50 -23.89
CA SER A 826 15.08 -23.53 -23.24
C SER A 826 14.02 -24.09 -24.17
N ILE A 827 13.50 -25.27 -23.84
CA ILE A 827 12.53 -26.00 -24.66
C ILE A 827 11.23 -26.17 -23.89
N GLY A 828 10.15 -25.58 -24.42
CA GLY A 828 8.78 -25.71 -23.90
C GLY A 828 8.00 -26.79 -24.64
N ARG A 829 6.97 -27.34 -23.99
CA ARG A 829 6.11 -28.39 -24.54
C ARG A 829 4.70 -27.85 -24.77
N VAL A 830 4.17 -28.05 -25.97
CA VAL A 830 2.80 -27.69 -26.35
C VAL A 830 1.96 -28.96 -26.48
N THR A 831 0.76 -28.95 -25.94
CA THR A 831 -0.24 -30.01 -26.08
C THR A 831 -1.52 -29.43 -26.68
N VAL A 832 -2.03 -30.03 -27.76
CA VAL A 832 -3.26 -29.59 -28.43
C VAL A 832 -4.27 -30.72 -28.44
N ASP A 833 -5.44 -30.48 -27.84
CA ASP A 833 -6.58 -31.38 -27.92
C ASP A 833 -7.41 -31.06 -29.17
N VAL A 834 -7.42 -31.99 -30.13
CA VAL A 834 -8.26 -31.91 -31.32
C VAL A 834 -9.57 -32.65 -31.05
N THR A 835 -10.64 -31.88 -30.86
CA THR A 835 -11.99 -32.39 -30.57
C THR A 835 -12.82 -32.59 -31.82
#